data_AF-A0A9P7GV97-F1
#
_entry.id   AF-A0A9P7GV97-F1
#
_cell.length_a   1.000
_cell.length_b   1.000
_cell.length_c   1.000
_cell.angle_alpha   90.00
_cell.angle_beta   90.00
_cell.angle_gamma   90.00
#
_symmetry.space_group_name_H-M   'P 1'
#
loop_
_entity.id
_entity.type
_entity.pdbx_description
1 polymer ?
#
loop_
_entity_poly.entity_id
_entity_poly.type
_entity_poly.pdbx_seq_one_letter_code
_entity_poly.pdbx_strand_id
1 'polypeptide(L)'
;MGIEILFFPAWLLYWTIIYPKYLTPFRHLPTPAGRTILSGNENGLFTEHAWDVARRVSQTVPNNGLIRYYVALSNERILVTTTRALSDVLSHNSNDFGKSNLSKFAIKRFTGNGLGFLEGNEHKVQRKNLMPAFTKKHVKELTPIFWDKAIEMVKGIEAEIGSNKASSESGTEIVKLHDWGTRATLDIIGTAGFGYEFGTLHNPDNEIGQQYKKMFLEPSTAFNWLELLGNYIDFRLLLTLPVKKNRELTAGSNFMREIAKKVIQERREKLFGKPLPQAGKMEDVKKDIITTALASDCFSEDQLVDHIMTFLVAGHESTATAFEWTMYELGRRPDMQQRVREEVRTHLPSPNAKVEALSLDSLPYLKAVCSEVLRYHPFVPFATRIAEKDTWVADQFIPKGTIVAYAAHISNHDSELWGPAADVFDPERWMEPGKENSGGANSNYAMLTFSAGPKSCIGEVWTRAELACLVAVMVGAFDIEVVEGKQADGTVYPTAALKIGKTMKLRDGVYARLRRLENCRIATLSISAVAAIRSAWTRGSPFAAATALYPTTEEGKYIIQAEGIRMAFTNYGGAVTNLWLNNSRGEEVDVILGLDQARDYEDYPGNPYLNGAIGRYAGFMRGGSFDMDGQTYQVATNAHNGSSTFNGGDRGWGRSILDIGSHTENSITFVLFDRSWNGFPGTAASCLTHTVTPYEWRIAFGVTPTKKPGPINMSQQAFFNLDGFKSKNLTGVEPDRDNTVRDHKLHLPLSGLRFATDASGLSTGDILGNRKGCEHDFWSASRRIGDVLKDPFVDVCHRRQKQQYGDHNLGEAYDTIFHLGRSQPWNKEDVPAAVLFSPQSGISMKLYTDQEALHVHTWNQDEGPMKLKKTQGEGIVPQHGAISFEMQDWPDGLNHPEWRREGKTIWGMDGLYTAFSSYRFSVDKEEP
;
A
#
# COMPACT_ATOMS: atom_id res chain seq x y z
N MET A 1 -48.41 -20.02 -47.65
CA MET A 1 -46.93 -20.14 -47.66
C MET A 1 -46.28 -20.08 -49.05
N GLY A 2 -47.03 -19.94 -50.16
CA GLY A 2 -46.45 -19.93 -51.53
C GLY A 2 -46.21 -18.56 -52.17
N ILE A 3 -46.97 -17.51 -51.78
CA ILE A 3 -46.86 -16.17 -52.40
C ILE A 3 -45.66 -15.39 -51.84
N GLU A 4 -45.32 -15.55 -50.56
CA GLU A 4 -44.22 -14.80 -49.93
C GLU A 4 -42.81 -15.25 -50.38
N ILE A 5 -42.65 -16.50 -50.84
CA ILE A 5 -41.37 -17.03 -51.33
C ILE A 5 -40.99 -16.42 -52.69
N LEU A 6 -41.98 -16.06 -53.53
CA LEU A 6 -41.76 -15.43 -54.84
C LEU A 6 -41.36 -13.95 -54.75
N PHE A 7 -41.73 -13.24 -53.68
CA PHE A 7 -41.38 -11.83 -53.49
C PHE A 7 -40.03 -11.62 -52.80
N PHE A 8 -39.48 -12.63 -52.13
CA PHE A 8 -38.22 -12.53 -51.39
C PHE A 8 -37.02 -12.11 -52.26
N PRO A 9 -36.79 -12.64 -53.48
CA PRO A 9 -35.67 -12.21 -54.32
C PRO A 9 -35.80 -10.75 -54.80
N ALA A 10 -37.01 -10.32 -55.17
CA ALA A 10 -37.27 -8.93 -55.59
C ALA A 10 -37.11 -7.95 -54.42
N TRP A 11 -37.56 -8.34 -53.23
CA TRP A 11 -37.39 -7.59 -52.00
C TRP A 11 -35.92 -7.50 -51.56
N LEU A 12 -35.17 -8.61 -51.64
CA LEU A 12 -33.73 -8.63 -51.37
C LEU A 12 -32.97 -7.74 -52.37
N LEU A 13 -33.30 -7.81 -53.66
CA LEU A 13 -32.73 -6.95 -54.70
C LEU A 13 -33.01 -5.47 -54.41
N TYR A 14 -34.26 -5.15 -54.01
CA TYR A 14 -34.64 -3.79 -53.66
C TYR A 14 -33.80 -3.25 -52.50
N TRP A 15 -33.71 -3.98 -51.38
CA TRP A 15 -33.03 -3.50 -50.18
C TRP A 15 -31.51 -3.56 -50.25
N THR A 16 -30.92 -4.45 -51.05
CA THR A 16 -29.46 -4.59 -51.16
C THR A 16 -28.84 -3.78 -52.29
N ILE A 17 -29.59 -3.52 -53.39
CA ILE A 17 -29.05 -2.84 -54.58
C ILE A 17 -29.80 -1.54 -54.86
N ILE A 18 -31.13 -1.57 -55.02
CA ILE A 18 -31.89 -0.42 -55.53
C ILE A 18 -31.95 0.70 -54.49
N TYR A 19 -32.41 0.41 -53.28
CA TYR A 19 -32.57 1.39 -52.22
C TYR A 19 -31.25 2.05 -51.81
N PRO A 20 -30.17 1.29 -51.49
CA PRO A 20 -28.90 1.88 -51.10
C PRO A 20 -28.23 2.71 -52.19
N LYS A 21 -28.51 2.46 -53.48
CA LYS A 21 -27.86 3.17 -54.59
C LYS A 21 -28.66 4.39 -55.05
N TYR A 22 -29.99 4.30 -55.08
CA TYR A 22 -30.82 5.30 -55.76
C TYR A 22 -31.86 5.99 -54.88
N LEU A 23 -32.36 5.34 -53.82
CA LEU A 23 -33.55 5.83 -53.10
C LEU A 23 -33.27 6.37 -51.69
N THR A 24 -32.15 5.98 -51.07
CA THR A 24 -31.81 6.48 -49.74
C THR A 24 -31.70 8.02 -49.71
N PRO A 25 -32.22 8.68 -48.66
CA PRO A 25 -32.13 10.13 -48.50
C PRO A 25 -30.73 10.61 -48.13
N PHE A 26 -29.81 9.69 -47.86
CA PHE A 26 -28.46 9.99 -47.36
C PHE A 26 -27.38 9.99 -48.46
N ARG A 27 -27.78 10.07 -49.74
CA ARG A 27 -26.86 9.98 -50.89
C ARG A 27 -25.81 11.09 -50.94
N HIS A 28 -26.12 12.24 -50.37
CA HIS A 28 -25.22 13.39 -50.28
C HIS A 28 -24.24 13.30 -49.11
N LEU A 29 -24.44 12.39 -48.15
CA LEU A 29 -23.51 12.22 -47.03
C LEU A 29 -22.19 11.57 -47.49
N PRO A 30 -21.05 11.98 -46.90
CA PRO A 30 -19.77 11.34 -47.17
C PRO A 30 -19.86 9.82 -46.98
N THR A 31 -19.35 9.05 -47.94
CA THR A 31 -19.43 7.58 -47.95
C THR A 31 -18.08 6.99 -48.39
N PRO A 32 -17.52 5.99 -47.68
CA PRO A 32 -16.27 5.33 -48.07
C PRO A 32 -16.40 4.56 -49.39
N ALA A 33 -15.35 4.61 -50.21
CA ALA A 33 -15.26 3.88 -51.47
C ALA A 33 -15.08 2.37 -51.25
N GLY A 34 -15.29 1.57 -52.31
CA GLY A 34 -14.92 0.14 -52.32
C GLY A 34 -15.87 -0.83 -51.61
N ARG A 35 -17.15 -0.50 -51.41
CA ARG A 35 -18.11 -1.41 -50.77
C ARG A 35 -18.48 -2.62 -51.64
N THR A 36 -18.73 -3.77 -51.01
CA THR A 36 -19.36 -4.95 -51.64
C THR A 36 -20.79 -5.14 -51.13
N ILE A 37 -21.62 -5.89 -51.87
CA ILE A 37 -22.98 -6.20 -51.41
C ILE A 37 -22.95 -7.10 -50.16
N LEU A 38 -22.02 -8.07 -50.12
CA LEU A 38 -21.98 -9.09 -49.09
C LEU A 38 -21.37 -8.58 -47.78
N SER A 39 -20.22 -7.91 -47.83
CA SER A 39 -19.49 -7.41 -46.64
C SER A 39 -19.67 -5.91 -46.37
N GLY A 40 -20.35 -5.17 -47.26
CA GLY A 40 -20.43 -3.72 -47.12
C GLY A 40 -19.04 -3.08 -47.20
N ASN A 41 -18.68 -2.27 -46.21
CA ASN A 41 -17.38 -1.63 -46.04
C ASN A 41 -16.43 -2.39 -45.08
N GLU A 42 -16.78 -3.61 -44.70
CA GLU A 42 -15.93 -4.52 -43.93
C GLU A 42 -14.92 -5.22 -44.86
N ASN A 43 -13.69 -5.44 -44.40
CA ASN A 43 -12.65 -6.13 -45.18
C ASN A 43 -12.99 -7.61 -45.44
N GLY A 44 -13.90 -8.18 -44.66
CA GLY A 44 -14.43 -9.52 -44.80
C GLY A 44 -15.69 -9.68 -43.94
N LEU A 45 -16.55 -10.63 -44.30
CA LEU A 45 -17.80 -10.82 -43.60
C LEU A 45 -17.57 -11.41 -42.21
N PHE A 46 -17.94 -10.67 -41.15
CA PHE A 46 -17.73 -11.03 -39.74
C PHE A 46 -16.25 -11.24 -39.34
N THR A 47 -15.31 -10.67 -40.09
CA THR A 47 -13.87 -10.79 -39.81
C THR A 47 -13.30 -9.61 -39.03
N GLU A 48 -14.07 -8.54 -38.88
CA GLU A 48 -13.66 -7.29 -38.22
C GLU A 48 -14.64 -6.89 -37.12
N HIS A 49 -14.19 -6.10 -36.15
CA HIS A 49 -15.11 -5.50 -35.19
C HIS A 49 -15.84 -4.31 -35.80
N ALA A 50 -17.11 -4.12 -35.42
CA ALA A 50 -17.91 -2.98 -35.89
C ALA A 50 -17.28 -1.60 -35.56
N TRP A 51 -16.53 -1.52 -34.45
CA TRP A 51 -15.83 -0.29 -34.06
C TRP A 51 -14.55 -0.05 -34.87
N ASP A 52 -13.83 -1.09 -35.30
CA ASP A 52 -12.65 -0.97 -36.19
C ASP A 52 -13.08 -0.39 -37.54
N VAL A 53 -14.19 -0.90 -38.09
CA VAL A 53 -14.78 -0.40 -39.32
C VAL A 53 -15.18 1.07 -39.14
N ALA A 54 -15.86 1.41 -38.03
CA ALA A 54 -16.25 2.78 -37.74
C ALA A 54 -15.03 3.72 -37.60
N ARG A 55 -13.98 3.30 -36.89
CA ARG A 55 -12.72 4.05 -36.70
C ARG A 55 -12.03 4.30 -38.04
N ARG A 56 -11.86 3.25 -38.86
CA ARG A 56 -11.27 3.37 -40.19
C ARG A 56 -12.08 4.31 -41.07
N VAL A 57 -13.40 4.19 -41.07
CA VAL A 57 -14.29 5.06 -41.85
C VAL A 57 -14.19 6.52 -41.39
N SER A 58 -14.16 6.79 -40.08
CA SER A 58 -14.03 8.17 -39.57
C SER A 58 -12.69 8.82 -39.90
N GLN A 59 -11.61 8.04 -39.92
CA GLN A 59 -10.27 8.53 -40.22
C GLN A 59 -10.01 8.73 -41.72
N THR A 60 -10.64 7.94 -42.58
CA THR A 60 -10.37 7.95 -44.04
C THR A 60 -11.35 8.78 -44.85
N VAL A 61 -12.54 9.08 -44.33
CA VAL A 61 -13.57 9.83 -45.03
C VAL A 61 -13.68 11.24 -44.45
N PRO A 62 -13.28 12.30 -45.20
CA PRO A 62 -13.51 13.68 -44.78
C PRO A 62 -14.98 13.92 -44.51
N ASN A 63 -15.31 14.48 -43.35
CA ASN A 63 -16.68 14.59 -42.87
C ASN A 63 -16.86 15.79 -41.94
N ASN A 64 -18.11 16.22 -41.77
CA ASN A 64 -18.48 17.30 -40.85
C ASN A 64 -19.58 16.84 -39.88
N GLY A 65 -19.42 15.65 -39.30
CA GLY A 65 -20.29 15.15 -38.23
C GLY A 65 -21.11 13.90 -38.52
N LEU A 66 -21.37 13.58 -39.79
CA LEU A 66 -22.08 12.37 -40.20
C LEU A 66 -21.39 11.71 -41.38
N ILE A 67 -21.22 10.39 -41.29
CA ILE A 67 -20.70 9.56 -42.37
C ILE A 67 -21.69 8.43 -42.63
N ARG A 68 -22.01 8.19 -43.89
CA ARG A 68 -22.79 7.03 -44.30
C ARG A 68 -21.86 5.88 -44.62
N TYR A 69 -22.14 4.70 -44.10
CA TYR A 69 -21.40 3.49 -44.44
C TYR A 69 -22.32 2.28 -44.44
N TYR A 70 -21.80 1.18 -44.99
CA TYR A 70 -22.52 -0.07 -45.15
C TYR A 70 -21.83 -1.19 -44.39
N VAL A 71 -22.62 -2.03 -43.75
CA VAL A 71 -22.15 -3.33 -43.25
C VAL A 71 -22.74 -4.45 -44.12
N ALA A 72 -22.57 -5.69 -43.69
CA ALA A 72 -23.04 -6.87 -44.40
C ALA A 72 -24.47 -6.76 -44.96
N LEU A 73 -24.68 -7.32 -46.15
CA LEU A 73 -25.92 -7.23 -46.95
C LEU A 73 -26.36 -5.79 -47.27
N SER A 74 -25.41 -4.88 -47.45
CA SER A 74 -25.68 -3.46 -47.75
C SER A 74 -26.60 -2.78 -46.73
N ASN A 75 -26.53 -3.22 -45.47
CA ASN A 75 -27.26 -2.60 -44.39
C ASN A 75 -26.67 -1.21 -44.11
N GLU A 76 -27.47 -0.18 -44.35
CA GLU A 76 -27.08 1.23 -44.28
C GLU A 76 -27.01 1.73 -42.84
N ARG A 77 -25.93 2.44 -42.50
CA ARG A 77 -25.73 3.05 -41.18
C ARG A 77 -25.20 4.48 -41.31
N ILE A 78 -25.59 5.33 -40.37
CA ILE A 78 -25.08 6.69 -40.22
C ILE A 78 -24.16 6.73 -39.01
N LEU A 79 -22.85 6.87 -39.21
CA LEU A 79 -21.86 7.09 -38.16
C LEU A 79 -21.85 8.56 -37.75
N VAL A 80 -21.93 8.80 -36.44
CA VAL A 80 -21.84 10.12 -35.81
C VAL A 80 -20.40 10.35 -35.34
N THR A 81 -19.81 11.47 -35.74
CA THR A 81 -18.37 11.75 -35.51
C THR A 81 -18.09 13.03 -34.73
N THR A 82 -19.00 14.00 -34.67
CA THR A 82 -18.78 15.28 -33.97
C THR A 82 -19.56 15.36 -32.66
N THR A 83 -19.06 16.18 -31.72
CA THR A 83 -19.69 16.42 -30.41
C THR A 83 -21.09 17.05 -30.53
N ARG A 84 -21.33 17.93 -31.51
CA ARG A 84 -22.66 18.49 -31.83
C ARG A 84 -23.65 17.37 -32.20
N ALA A 85 -23.29 16.53 -33.16
CA ALA A 85 -24.15 15.45 -33.61
C ALA A 85 -24.35 14.37 -32.53
N LEU A 86 -23.32 14.08 -31.72
CA LEU A 86 -23.43 13.23 -30.53
C LEU A 86 -24.41 13.82 -29.51
N SER A 87 -24.37 15.14 -29.29
CA SER A 87 -25.29 15.83 -28.39
C SER A 87 -26.75 15.70 -28.82
N ASP A 88 -27.02 15.78 -30.12
CA ASP A 88 -28.37 15.59 -30.64
C ASP A 88 -28.88 14.17 -30.40
N VAL A 89 -28.05 13.16 -30.71
CA VAL A 89 -28.44 11.74 -30.58
C VAL A 89 -28.54 11.29 -29.12
N LEU A 90 -27.61 11.71 -28.26
CA LEU A 90 -27.48 11.20 -26.89
C LEU A 90 -28.22 12.05 -25.85
N SER A 91 -28.44 13.35 -26.13
CA SER A 91 -28.99 14.29 -25.15
C SER A 91 -30.26 15.00 -25.65
N HIS A 92 -30.18 15.88 -26.65
CA HIS A 92 -31.30 16.75 -27.04
C HIS A 92 -32.48 15.96 -27.61
N ASN A 93 -32.21 15.07 -28.57
CA ASN A 93 -33.21 14.25 -29.25
C ASN A 93 -33.18 12.80 -28.76
N SER A 94 -32.66 12.53 -27.55
CA SER A 94 -32.41 11.16 -27.06
C SER A 94 -33.66 10.26 -26.99
N ASN A 95 -34.86 10.86 -26.88
CA ASN A 95 -36.13 10.14 -26.87
C ASN A 95 -36.58 9.70 -28.26
N ASP A 96 -36.03 10.30 -29.30
CA ASP A 96 -36.30 9.98 -30.70
C ASP A 96 -35.47 8.77 -31.14
N PHE A 97 -34.42 8.45 -30.38
CA PHE A 97 -33.48 7.37 -30.66
C PHE A 97 -33.61 6.22 -29.66
N GLY A 98 -34.19 5.11 -30.12
CA GLY A 98 -34.33 3.87 -29.36
C GLY A 98 -33.22 2.85 -29.65
N LYS A 99 -33.21 1.74 -28.93
CA LYS A 99 -32.37 0.57 -29.27
C LYS A 99 -32.89 -0.18 -30.50
N SER A 100 -32.00 -0.84 -31.24
CA SER A 100 -32.41 -1.68 -32.37
C SER A 100 -33.32 -2.82 -31.92
N ASN A 101 -34.31 -3.19 -32.75
CA ASN A 101 -35.28 -4.25 -32.44
C ASN A 101 -34.60 -5.57 -32.07
N LEU A 102 -33.54 -5.92 -32.80
CA LEU A 102 -32.71 -7.09 -32.54
C LEU A 102 -32.05 -7.08 -31.16
N SER A 103 -31.48 -5.94 -30.75
CA SER A 103 -30.91 -5.79 -29.41
C SER A 103 -31.98 -5.85 -28.32
N LYS A 104 -33.16 -5.26 -28.58
CA LYS A 104 -34.32 -5.34 -27.69
C LYS A 104 -34.76 -6.79 -27.50
N PHE A 105 -34.87 -7.61 -28.56
CA PHE A 105 -35.35 -9.00 -28.44
C PHE A 105 -34.32 -9.98 -27.89
N ALA A 106 -33.06 -9.91 -28.35
CA ALA A 106 -32.02 -10.85 -27.94
C ALA A 106 -31.67 -10.71 -26.44
N ILE A 107 -31.58 -9.47 -25.95
CA ILE A 107 -31.16 -9.23 -24.56
C ILE A 107 -32.36 -9.27 -23.61
N LYS A 108 -33.57 -8.89 -24.04
CA LYS A 108 -34.80 -9.06 -23.25
C LYS A 108 -35.07 -10.51 -22.86
N ARG A 109 -34.67 -11.50 -23.68
CA ARG A 109 -34.76 -12.92 -23.28
C ARG A 109 -33.95 -13.21 -22.02
N PHE A 110 -32.82 -12.54 -21.86
CA PHE A 110 -31.95 -12.68 -20.70
C PHE A 110 -32.43 -11.77 -19.55
N THR A 111 -32.49 -10.45 -19.79
CA THR A 111 -32.64 -9.44 -18.75
C THR A 111 -34.08 -9.03 -18.47
N GLY A 112 -35.02 -9.41 -19.35
CA GLY A 112 -36.35 -8.84 -19.37
C GLY A 112 -36.36 -7.34 -19.68
N ASN A 113 -37.41 -6.64 -19.22
CA ASN A 113 -37.62 -5.20 -19.40
C ASN A 113 -36.96 -4.37 -18.27
N GLY A 114 -35.70 -4.66 -17.92
CA GLY A 114 -34.98 -3.86 -16.93
C GLY A 114 -34.40 -2.57 -17.51
N LEU A 115 -33.80 -1.74 -16.65
CA LEU A 115 -33.42 -0.35 -16.95
C LEU A 115 -32.59 -0.20 -18.23
N GLY A 116 -31.75 -1.18 -18.53
CA GLY A 116 -30.95 -1.20 -19.75
C GLY A 116 -31.81 -1.05 -21.02
N PHE A 117 -33.02 -1.60 -21.10
CA PHE A 117 -33.81 -1.69 -22.34
C PHE A 117 -35.12 -0.89 -22.32
N LEU A 118 -35.42 -0.25 -21.21
CA LEU A 118 -36.56 0.65 -21.11
C LEU A 118 -36.34 1.89 -21.98
N GLU A 119 -37.43 2.41 -22.53
CA GLU A 119 -37.45 3.61 -23.35
C GLU A 119 -38.48 4.61 -22.82
N GLY A 120 -38.35 5.87 -23.23
CA GLY A 120 -39.35 6.91 -22.94
C GLY A 120 -39.62 7.15 -21.45
N ASN A 121 -40.90 7.34 -21.12
CA ASN A 121 -41.32 7.72 -19.77
C ASN A 121 -41.08 6.62 -18.73
N GLU A 122 -41.22 5.35 -19.12
CA GLU A 122 -40.98 4.22 -18.22
C GLU A 122 -39.51 4.18 -17.78
N HIS A 123 -38.57 4.34 -18.71
CA HIS A 123 -37.15 4.50 -18.38
C HIS A 123 -36.93 5.69 -17.44
N LYS A 124 -37.51 6.86 -17.73
CA LYS A 124 -37.36 8.07 -16.91
C LYS A 124 -37.80 7.84 -15.46
N VAL A 125 -38.99 7.25 -15.27
CA VAL A 125 -39.56 6.98 -13.94
C VAL A 125 -38.73 5.93 -13.19
N GLN A 126 -38.45 4.80 -13.82
CA GLN A 126 -37.70 3.71 -13.18
C GLN A 126 -36.25 4.12 -12.87
N ARG A 127 -35.57 4.84 -13.78
CA ARG A 127 -34.23 5.40 -13.52
C ARG A 127 -34.23 6.33 -12.33
N LYS A 128 -35.24 7.22 -12.23
CA LYS A 128 -35.37 8.16 -11.10
C LYS A 128 -35.49 7.42 -9.77
N ASN A 129 -36.27 6.35 -9.72
CA ASN A 129 -36.50 5.57 -8.50
C ASN A 129 -35.33 4.64 -8.13
N LEU A 130 -34.50 4.23 -9.11
CA LEU A 130 -33.27 3.47 -8.87
C LEU A 130 -32.06 4.37 -8.54
N MET A 131 -32.05 5.63 -9.00
CA MET A 131 -30.95 6.58 -8.82
C MET A 131 -30.40 6.70 -7.40
N PRO A 132 -31.21 6.67 -6.31
CA PRO A 132 -30.68 6.76 -4.96
C PRO A 132 -29.60 5.71 -4.64
N ALA A 133 -29.72 4.49 -5.20
CA ALA A 133 -28.76 3.40 -5.02
C ALA A 133 -27.45 3.58 -5.82
N PHE A 134 -27.36 4.59 -6.68
CA PHE A 134 -26.18 4.85 -7.52
C PHE A 134 -25.59 6.25 -7.29
N THR A 135 -26.04 6.95 -6.25
CA THR A 135 -25.46 8.24 -5.87
C THR A 135 -24.04 8.06 -5.33
N LYS A 136 -23.17 9.06 -5.53
CA LYS A 136 -21.79 9.04 -4.99
C LYS A 136 -21.75 8.80 -3.48
N LYS A 137 -22.72 9.33 -2.73
CA LYS A 137 -22.84 9.09 -1.28
C LYS A 137 -23.08 7.61 -0.99
N HIS A 138 -24.06 6.99 -1.64
CA HIS A 138 -24.39 5.59 -1.38
C HIS A 138 -23.31 4.62 -1.87
N VAL A 139 -22.74 4.85 -3.05
CA VAL A 139 -21.65 4.00 -3.58
C VAL A 139 -20.42 4.02 -2.65
N LYS A 140 -20.13 5.16 -2.02
CA LYS A 140 -19.09 5.24 -0.97
C LYS A 140 -19.41 4.29 0.19
N GLU A 141 -20.65 4.25 0.68
CA GLU A 141 -21.06 3.33 1.75
C GLU A 141 -20.87 1.84 1.39
N LEU A 142 -20.84 1.50 0.10
CA LEU A 142 -20.61 0.13 -0.41
C LEU A 142 -19.13 -0.23 -0.60
N THR A 143 -18.23 0.75 -0.54
CA THR A 143 -16.78 0.54 -0.72
C THR A 143 -16.19 -0.57 0.14
N PRO A 144 -16.57 -0.73 1.43
CA PRO A 144 -16.06 -1.84 2.25
C PRO A 144 -16.39 -3.21 1.67
N ILE A 145 -17.55 -3.39 1.03
CA ILE A 145 -17.94 -4.65 0.39
C ILE A 145 -17.07 -4.92 -0.85
N PHE A 146 -16.82 -3.89 -1.67
CA PHE A 146 -15.93 -4.01 -2.84
C PHE A 146 -14.53 -4.41 -2.42
N TRP A 147 -14.03 -3.79 -1.35
CA TRP A 147 -12.73 -4.05 -0.78
C TRP A 147 -12.60 -5.47 -0.22
N ASP A 148 -13.56 -5.91 0.60
CA ASP A 148 -13.57 -7.25 1.19
C ASP A 148 -13.55 -8.33 0.10
N LYS A 149 -14.33 -8.17 -0.98
CA LYS A 149 -14.33 -9.08 -2.13
C LYS A 149 -13.03 -9.04 -2.94
N ALA A 150 -12.38 -7.88 -3.04
CA ALA A 150 -11.06 -7.79 -3.66
C ALA A 150 -9.99 -8.55 -2.84
N ILE A 151 -10.07 -8.53 -1.51
CA ILE A 151 -9.21 -9.33 -0.62
C ILE A 151 -9.48 -10.83 -0.81
N GLU A 152 -10.75 -11.23 -0.84
CA GLU A 152 -11.13 -12.63 -1.11
C GLU A 152 -10.57 -13.11 -2.46
N MET A 153 -10.63 -12.28 -3.50
CA MET A 153 -10.02 -12.56 -4.80
C MET A 153 -8.51 -12.78 -4.69
N VAL A 154 -7.77 -11.88 -4.02
CA VAL A 154 -6.32 -12.04 -3.82
C VAL A 154 -5.99 -13.34 -3.08
N LYS A 155 -6.71 -13.66 -2.01
CA LYS A 155 -6.51 -14.91 -1.26
C LYS A 155 -6.78 -16.14 -2.12
N GLY A 156 -7.80 -16.09 -2.98
CA GLY A 156 -8.09 -17.15 -3.94
C GLY A 156 -6.95 -17.35 -4.94
N ILE A 157 -6.40 -16.24 -5.47
CA ILE A 157 -5.23 -16.27 -6.37
C ILE A 157 -4.02 -16.88 -5.66
N GLU A 158 -3.74 -16.50 -4.40
CA GLU A 158 -2.65 -17.08 -3.61
C GLU A 158 -2.79 -18.60 -3.43
N ALA A 159 -4.02 -19.09 -3.22
CA ALA A 159 -4.28 -20.51 -3.08
C ALA A 159 -4.07 -21.29 -4.40
N GLU A 160 -4.46 -20.71 -5.55
CA GLU A 160 -4.20 -21.29 -6.88
C GLU A 160 -2.69 -21.37 -7.15
N ILE A 161 -1.98 -20.28 -6.88
CA ILE A 161 -0.52 -20.14 -6.96
C ILE A 161 0.18 -21.22 -6.11
N GLY A 162 -0.17 -21.33 -4.82
CA GLY A 162 0.39 -22.34 -3.92
C GLY A 162 0.15 -23.79 -4.35
N SER A 163 -1.01 -24.07 -4.96
CA SER A 163 -1.35 -25.40 -5.48
C SER A 163 -0.52 -25.76 -6.74
N ASN A 164 -0.24 -24.79 -7.60
CA ASN A 164 0.58 -24.96 -8.81
C ASN A 164 2.07 -25.17 -8.51
N LYS A 165 2.58 -24.58 -7.41
CA LYS A 165 3.95 -24.82 -6.90
C LYS A 165 4.20 -26.24 -6.44
N ALA A 166 3.19 -26.90 -5.86
CA ALA A 166 3.30 -28.29 -5.42
C ALA A 166 3.35 -29.30 -6.59
N SER A 167 3.07 -28.86 -7.83
CA SER A 167 2.86 -29.72 -8.98
C SER A 167 3.81 -29.47 -10.17
N SER A 168 4.75 -28.51 -10.10
CA SER A 168 5.69 -28.22 -11.21
C SER A 168 7.13 -27.97 -10.75
N GLU A 169 8.11 -28.52 -11.48
CA GLU A 169 9.56 -28.35 -11.25
C GLU A 169 10.11 -26.98 -11.72
N SER A 170 9.34 -26.17 -12.47
CA SER A 170 9.84 -24.94 -13.11
C SER A 170 9.51 -23.62 -12.39
N GLY A 171 8.88 -23.65 -11.21
CA GLY A 171 8.79 -22.50 -10.29
C GLY A 171 8.15 -21.22 -10.83
N THR A 172 7.37 -21.27 -11.91
CA THR A 172 6.78 -20.08 -12.56
C THR A 172 5.25 -20.04 -12.39
N GLU A 173 4.72 -19.03 -11.68
CA GLU A 173 3.28 -18.95 -11.33
C GLU A 173 2.55 -17.96 -12.23
N ILE A 174 2.02 -18.47 -13.36
CA ILE A 174 1.24 -17.70 -14.33
C ILE A 174 -0.24 -17.94 -14.09
N VAL A 175 -1.01 -16.86 -13.88
CA VAL A 175 -2.44 -16.88 -13.58
C VAL A 175 -3.23 -16.16 -14.67
N LYS A 176 -4.42 -16.65 -14.99
CA LYS A 176 -5.37 -15.98 -15.89
C LYS A 176 -6.25 -15.00 -15.11
N LEU A 177 -6.00 -13.70 -15.29
CA LEU A 177 -6.62 -12.65 -14.46
C LEU A 177 -8.10 -12.40 -14.77
N HIS A 178 -8.54 -12.65 -16.01
CA HIS A 178 -9.94 -12.48 -16.42
C HIS A 178 -10.92 -13.32 -15.58
N ASP A 179 -10.55 -14.57 -15.31
CA ASP A 179 -11.42 -15.51 -14.58
C ASP A 179 -11.58 -15.10 -13.11
N TRP A 180 -10.59 -14.43 -12.53
CA TRP A 180 -10.68 -13.87 -11.18
C TRP A 180 -11.48 -12.57 -11.14
N GLY A 181 -11.26 -11.67 -12.11
CA GLY A 181 -12.02 -10.41 -12.20
C GLY A 181 -13.52 -10.63 -12.41
N THR A 182 -13.90 -11.59 -13.24
CA THR A 182 -15.32 -11.93 -13.49
C THR A 182 -16.01 -12.52 -12.27
N ARG A 183 -15.33 -13.40 -11.51
CA ARG A 183 -15.85 -13.95 -10.23
C ARG A 183 -15.98 -12.87 -9.16
N ALA A 184 -14.95 -12.03 -8.99
CA ALA A 184 -14.96 -10.97 -7.99
C ALA A 184 -16.10 -9.98 -8.21
N THR A 185 -16.26 -9.50 -9.44
CA THR A 185 -17.32 -8.53 -9.80
C THR A 185 -18.72 -9.15 -9.72
N LEU A 186 -18.87 -10.46 -10.01
CA LEU A 186 -20.14 -11.17 -9.84
C LEU A 186 -20.53 -11.29 -8.36
N ASP A 187 -19.61 -11.67 -7.48
CA ASP A 187 -19.86 -11.73 -6.04
C ASP A 187 -20.09 -10.31 -5.44
N ILE A 188 -19.40 -9.28 -5.94
CA ILE A 188 -19.61 -7.88 -5.55
C ILE A 188 -21.03 -7.42 -5.86
N ILE A 189 -21.52 -7.59 -7.10
CA ILE A 189 -22.89 -7.16 -7.43
C ILE A 189 -23.93 -7.98 -6.68
N GLY A 190 -23.65 -9.26 -6.38
CA GLY A 190 -24.45 -10.10 -5.49
C GLY A 190 -24.60 -9.48 -4.11
N THR A 191 -23.48 -9.25 -3.42
CA THR A 191 -23.47 -8.83 -2.02
C THR A 191 -23.79 -7.35 -1.84
N ALA A 192 -23.20 -6.45 -2.64
CA ALA A 192 -23.46 -5.01 -2.53
C ALA A 192 -24.76 -4.58 -3.23
N GLY A 193 -25.09 -5.21 -4.36
CA GLY A 193 -26.25 -4.83 -5.17
C GLY A 193 -27.55 -5.47 -4.71
N PHE A 194 -27.50 -6.74 -4.29
CA PHE A 194 -28.69 -7.52 -3.94
C PHE A 194 -28.66 -8.06 -2.50
N GLY A 195 -27.50 -7.95 -1.83
CA GLY A 195 -27.29 -8.51 -0.52
C GLY A 195 -27.41 -10.05 -0.48
N TYR A 196 -26.97 -10.69 -1.57
CA TYR A 196 -26.96 -12.13 -1.77
C TYR A 196 -25.56 -12.62 -2.12
N GLU A 197 -25.05 -13.59 -1.38
CA GLU A 197 -23.71 -14.13 -1.57
C GLU A 197 -23.73 -15.26 -2.60
N PHE A 198 -23.14 -15.04 -3.79
CA PHE A 198 -23.07 -16.08 -4.83
C PHE A 198 -21.94 -17.09 -4.58
N GLY A 199 -20.88 -16.69 -3.88
CA GLY A 199 -19.76 -17.56 -3.52
C GLY A 199 -18.95 -18.10 -4.71
N THR A 200 -18.89 -17.36 -5.81
CA THR A 200 -18.16 -17.79 -7.02
C THR A 200 -16.65 -17.66 -6.88
N LEU A 201 -16.16 -16.77 -6.01
CA LEU A 201 -14.74 -16.65 -5.66
C LEU A 201 -14.19 -17.91 -4.99
N HIS A 202 -14.97 -18.55 -4.11
CA HIS A 202 -14.55 -19.75 -3.38
C HIS A 202 -14.81 -21.05 -4.15
N ASN A 203 -15.89 -21.10 -4.93
CA ASN A 203 -16.25 -22.27 -5.72
C ASN A 203 -16.56 -21.85 -7.17
N PRO A 204 -15.55 -21.90 -8.08
CA PRO A 204 -15.73 -21.50 -9.47
C PRO A 204 -16.72 -22.41 -10.23
N ASP A 205 -16.95 -23.62 -9.73
CA ASP A 205 -17.85 -24.61 -10.31
C ASP A 205 -19.22 -24.63 -9.64
N ASN A 206 -19.56 -23.63 -8.83
CA ASN A 206 -20.88 -23.56 -8.23
C ASN A 206 -21.98 -23.42 -9.31
N GLU A 207 -23.18 -23.91 -9.00
CA GLU A 207 -24.26 -24.01 -9.97
C GLU A 207 -24.63 -22.64 -10.57
N ILE A 208 -24.55 -21.57 -9.77
CA ILE A 208 -24.80 -20.20 -10.22
C ILE A 208 -23.78 -19.78 -11.26
N GLY A 209 -22.49 -19.88 -10.97
CA GLY A 209 -21.40 -19.55 -11.89
C GLY A 209 -21.45 -20.38 -13.17
N GLN A 210 -21.78 -21.67 -13.09
CA GLN A 210 -21.93 -22.52 -14.26
C GLN A 210 -23.14 -22.14 -15.13
N GLN A 211 -24.31 -21.94 -14.54
CA GLN A 211 -25.50 -21.51 -15.27
C GLN A 211 -25.27 -20.11 -15.88
N TYR A 212 -24.57 -19.25 -15.14
CA TYR A 212 -24.22 -17.92 -15.59
C TYR A 212 -23.27 -17.94 -16.79
N LYS A 213 -22.16 -18.68 -16.73
CA LYS A 213 -21.25 -18.91 -17.88
C LYS A 213 -22.01 -19.41 -19.11
N LYS A 214 -22.93 -20.38 -18.94
CA LYS A 214 -23.75 -20.94 -20.03
C LYS A 214 -24.62 -19.88 -20.72
N MET A 215 -25.11 -18.89 -19.98
CA MET A 215 -25.91 -17.82 -20.57
C MET A 215 -25.08 -16.78 -21.35
N PHE A 216 -23.79 -16.65 -21.05
CA PHE A 216 -22.85 -15.74 -21.71
C PHE A 216 -21.99 -16.42 -22.79
N LEU A 217 -22.32 -17.65 -23.18
CA LEU A 217 -21.61 -18.35 -24.25
C LEU A 217 -21.80 -17.68 -25.60
N GLU A 218 -20.67 -17.52 -26.29
CA GLU A 218 -20.50 -16.71 -27.48
C GLU A 218 -21.53 -16.99 -28.58
N PRO A 219 -22.01 -15.96 -29.29
CA PRO A 219 -22.73 -16.16 -30.53
C PRO A 219 -21.86 -16.95 -31.51
N SER A 220 -22.31 -18.15 -31.88
CA SER A 220 -21.65 -18.91 -32.95
C SER A 220 -21.74 -18.13 -34.25
N THR A 221 -20.89 -18.44 -35.24
CA THR A 221 -20.98 -17.84 -36.59
C THR A 221 -22.39 -17.97 -37.16
N ALA A 222 -23.10 -19.06 -36.86
CA ALA A 222 -24.51 -19.25 -37.20
C ALA A 222 -25.44 -18.21 -36.54
N PHE A 223 -25.19 -17.82 -35.29
CA PHE A 223 -25.93 -16.74 -34.64
C PHE A 223 -25.69 -15.38 -35.30
N ASN A 224 -24.46 -15.06 -35.72
CA ASN A 224 -24.16 -13.81 -36.43
C ASN A 224 -24.92 -13.73 -37.77
N TRP A 225 -25.01 -14.85 -38.49
CA TRP A 225 -25.85 -14.97 -39.69
C TRP A 225 -27.35 -14.78 -39.39
N LEU A 226 -27.85 -15.39 -38.31
CA LEU A 226 -29.23 -15.21 -37.86
C LEU A 226 -29.52 -13.77 -37.40
N GLU A 227 -28.54 -13.10 -36.78
CA GLU A 227 -28.62 -11.69 -36.37
C GLU A 227 -28.72 -10.79 -37.61
N LEU A 228 -27.90 -11.04 -38.63
CA LEU A 228 -27.95 -10.32 -39.90
C LEU A 228 -29.29 -10.49 -40.63
N LEU A 229 -29.81 -11.73 -40.67
CA LEU A 229 -31.12 -12.06 -41.24
C LEU A 229 -32.29 -11.54 -40.38
N GLY A 230 -32.07 -11.31 -39.07
CA GLY A 230 -33.06 -10.74 -38.15
C GLY A 230 -33.44 -9.28 -38.41
N ASN A 231 -32.70 -8.57 -39.26
CA ASN A 231 -33.11 -7.26 -39.79
C ASN A 231 -34.22 -7.39 -40.85
N TYR A 232 -34.40 -8.60 -41.36
CA TYR A 232 -35.16 -8.92 -42.56
C TYR A 232 -36.29 -9.94 -42.30
N ILE A 233 -36.18 -10.72 -41.21
CA ILE A 233 -37.12 -11.76 -40.77
C ILE A 233 -37.50 -11.46 -39.31
N ASP A 234 -38.75 -11.71 -38.89
CA ASP A 234 -39.14 -11.56 -37.49
C ASP A 234 -38.31 -12.50 -36.61
N PHE A 235 -37.38 -11.91 -35.87
CA PHE A 235 -36.42 -12.59 -35.01
C PHE A 235 -37.07 -13.47 -33.93
N ARG A 236 -38.35 -13.24 -33.60
CA ARG A 236 -39.13 -14.10 -32.70
C ARG A 236 -39.17 -15.55 -33.16
N LEU A 237 -39.24 -15.78 -34.48
CA LEU A 237 -39.28 -17.13 -35.06
C LEU A 237 -37.97 -17.91 -34.83
N LEU A 238 -36.84 -17.22 -34.79
CA LEU A 238 -35.52 -17.83 -34.58
C LEU A 238 -35.29 -18.16 -33.10
N LEU A 239 -35.81 -17.32 -32.23
CA LEU A 239 -35.73 -17.50 -30.78
C LEU A 239 -36.66 -18.60 -30.25
N THR A 240 -37.71 -18.98 -30.98
CA THR A 240 -38.60 -20.10 -30.62
C THR A 240 -38.10 -21.46 -31.12
N LEU A 241 -37.07 -21.49 -31.98
CA LEU A 241 -36.53 -22.75 -32.47
C LEU A 241 -35.96 -23.60 -31.32
N PRO A 242 -36.26 -24.91 -31.26
CA PRO A 242 -35.83 -25.80 -30.18
C PRO A 242 -34.36 -26.24 -30.31
N VAL A 243 -33.46 -25.31 -30.58
CA VAL A 243 -32.01 -25.56 -30.66
C VAL A 243 -31.39 -25.63 -29.26
N LYS A 244 -30.33 -26.44 -29.09
CA LYS A 244 -29.62 -26.63 -27.80
C LYS A 244 -29.31 -25.29 -27.11
N LYS A 245 -28.77 -24.33 -27.86
CA LYS A 245 -28.45 -22.98 -27.36
C LYS A 245 -29.66 -22.22 -26.80
N ASN A 246 -30.81 -22.28 -27.48
CA ASN A 246 -32.04 -21.62 -27.02
C ASN A 246 -32.58 -22.29 -25.74
N ARG A 247 -32.45 -23.62 -25.63
CA ARG A 247 -32.84 -24.38 -24.42
C ARG A 247 -31.94 -24.05 -23.23
N GLU A 248 -30.62 -24.06 -23.42
CA GLU A 248 -29.64 -23.71 -22.39
C GLU A 248 -29.82 -22.26 -21.90
N LEU A 249 -30.01 -21.31 -22.83
CA LEU A 249 -30.28 -19.91 -22.49
C LEU A 249 -31.57 -19.74 -21.69
N THR A 250 -32.66 -20.41 -22.08
CA THR A 250 -33.92 -20.35 -21.34
C THR A 250 -33.80 -21.00 -19.97
N ALA A 251 -33.15 -22.16 -19.87
CA ALA A 251 -32.96 -22.86 -18.61
C ALA A 251 -32.12 -22.02 -17.62
N GLY A 252 -31.00 -21.47 -18.08
CA GLY A 252 -30.16 -20.58 -17.27
C GLY A 252 -30.89 -19.30 -16.85
N SER A 253 -31.64 -18.66 -17.76
CA SER A 253 -32.43 -17.46 -17.45
C SER A 253 -33.52 -17.77 -16.41
N ASN A 254 -34.25 -18.88 -16.55
CA ASN A 254 -35.26 -19.29 -15.58
C ASN A 254 -34.63 -19.57 -14.21
N PHE A 255 -33.50 -20.28 -14.17
CA PHE A 255 -32.77 -20.53 -12.93
C PHE A 255 -32.38 -19.23 -12.22
N MET A 256 -31.78 -18.27 -12.93
CA MET A 256 -31.41 -16.97 -12.35
C MET A 256 -32.62 -16.14 -11.95
N ARG A 257 -33.74 -16.23 -12.67
CA ARG A 257 -35.00 -15.57 -12.30
C ARG A 257 -35.58 -16.15 -11.01
N GLU A 258 -35.49 -17.46 -10.79
CA GLU A 258 -35.91 -18.07 -9.53
C GLU A 258 -35.02 -17.63 -8.36
N ILE A 259 -33.71 -17.47 -8.58
CA ILE A 259 -32.81 -16.86 -7.58
C ILE A 259 -33.20 -15.41 -7.31
N ALA A 260 -33.44 -14.61 -8.35
CA ALA A 260 -33.86 -13.22 -8.21
C ALA A 260 -35.16 -13.09 -7.39
N LYS A 261 -36.15 -13.96 -7.63
CA LYS A 261 -37.39 -14.02 -6.82
C LYS A 261 -37.10 -14.35 -5.35
N LYS A 262 -36.25 -15.34 -5.07
CA LYS A 262 -35.83 -15.68 -3.69
C LYS A 262 -35.19 -14.48 -2.99
N VAL A 263 -34.28 -13.79 -3.67
CA VAL A 263 -33.61 -12.59 -3.15
C VAL A 263 -34.62 -11.49 -2.82
N ILE A 264 -35.57 -11.22 -3.72
CA ILE A 264 -36.64 -10.23 -3.51
C ILE A 264 -37.48 -10.62 -2.29
N GLN A 265 -37.88 -11.89 -2.19
CA GLN A 265 -38.72 -12.38 -1.09
C GLN A 265 -38.00 -12.25 0.27
N GLU A 266 -36.76 -12.70 0.37
CA GLU A 266 -35.96 -12.57 1.60
C GLU A 266 -35.76 -11.11 2.02
N ARG A 267 -35.57 -10.20 1.05
CA ARG A 267 -35.46 -8.76 1.32
C ARG A 267 -36.78 -8.16 1.77
N ARG A 268 -37.88 -8.51 1.11
CA ARG A 268 -39.23 -8.06 1.48
C ARG A 268 -39.57 -8.51 2.91
N GLU A 269 -39.29 -9.75 3.28
CA GLU A 269 -39.50 -10.25 4.65
C GLU A 269 -38.68 -9.48 5.69
N LYS A 270 -37.40 -9.17 5.38
CA LYS A 270 -36.56 -8.36 6.27
C LYS A 270 -37.03 -6.91 6.42
N LEU A 271 -37.59 -6.32 5.35
CA LEU A 271 -38.12 -4.96 5.34
C LEU A 271 -39.47 -4.84 6.07
N PHE A 272 -40.38 -5.79 5.85
CA PHE A 272 -41.78 -5.67 6.26
C PHE A 272 -42.21 -6.66 7.36
N GLY A 273 -41.32 -7.57 7.81
CA GLY A 273 -41.61 -8.61 8.82
C GLY A 273 -41.35 -8.24 10.28
N LYS A 274 -40.95 -6.99 10.60
CA LYS A 274 -40.78 -6.47 11.98
C LYS A 274 -41.60 -5.18 12.17
N PRO A 275 -42.12 -4.86 13.38
CA PRO A 275 -42.85 -3.62 13.61
C PRO A 275 -41.97 -2.42 13.29
N LEU A 276 -42.46 -1.54 12.42
CA LEU A 276 -41.76 -0.34 11.93
C LEU A 276 -41.31 0.54 13.11
N PRO A 277 -40.04 0.98 13.17
CA PRO A 277 -39.65 2.04 14.10
C PRO A 277 -40.46 3.30 13.79
N GLN A 278 -40.87 4.03 14.84
CA GLN A 278 -41.59 5.30 14.71
C GLN A 278 -40.89 6.24 13.70
N ALA A 279 -41.72 6.96 12.93
CA ALA A 279 -41.33 7.90 11.89
C ALA A 279 -40.18 8.81 12.36
N GLY A 280 -38.96 8.51 11.92
CA GLY A 280 -37.74 9.20 12.35
C GLY A 280 -36.43 8.48 12.02
N LYS A 281 -36.44 7.17 11.73
CA LYS A 281 -35.24 6.42 11.31
C LYS A 281 -35.49 5.53 10.10
N MET A 282 -35.69 6.15 8.93
CA MET A 282 -35.67 5.44 7.64
C MET A 282 -34.26 5.38 7.02
N GLU A 283 -33.25 5.91 7.71
CA GLU A 283 -31.84 5.90 7.27
C GLU A 283 -31.19 4.52 7.39
N ASP A 284 -31.63 3.65 8.30
CA ASP A 284 -31.05 2.31 8.51
C ASP A 284 -31.42 1.26 7.44
N VAL A 285 -32.31 1.61 6.51
CA VAL A 285 -32.90 0.66 5.54
C VAL A 285 -32.20 0.68 4.18
N LYS A 286 -31.36 1.67 3.86
CA LYS A 286 -30.73 1.77 2.52
C LYS A 286 -29.36 1.09 2.49
N LYS A 287 -29.31 -0.20 2.12
CA LYS A 287 -28.02 -0.91 1.95
C LYS A 287 -27.77 -1.49 0.55
N ASP A 288 -28.80 -1.71 -0.26
CA ASP A 288 -28.64 -2.35 -1.58
C ASP A 288 -29.68 -1.86 -2.61
N ILE A 289 -29.46 -2.19 -3.89
CA ILE A 289 -30.29 -1.73 -5.03
C ILE A 289 -31.74 -2.21 -4.88
N ILE A 290 -31.94 -3.45 -4.42
CA ILE A 290 -33.27 -4.08 -4.32
C ILE A 290 -34.08 -3.49 -3.19
N THR A 291 -33.44 -3.25 -2.05
CA THR A 291 -34.08 -2.58 -0.93
C THR A 291 -34.49 -1.16 -1.30
N THR A 292 -33.66 -0.44 -2.06
CA THR A 292 -34.01 0.88 -2.58
C THR A 292 -35.22 0.83 -3.52
N ALA A 293 -35.23 -0.16 -4.42
CA ALA A 293 -36.35 -0.36 -5.34
C ALA A 293 -37.64 -0.74 -4.60
N LEU A 294 -37.59 -1.66 -3.63
CA LEU A 294 -38.72 -2.06 -2.79
C LEU A 294 -39.26 -0.88 -1.97
N ALA A 295 -38.39 -0.05 -1.39
CA ALA A 295 -38.80 1.12 -0.60
C ALA A 295 -39.48 2.22 -1.44
N SER A 296 -39.28 2.23 -2.75
CA SER A 296 -39.96 3.18 -3.63
C SER A 296 -41.42 2.82 -3.91
N ASP A 297 -41.81 1.57 -3.66
CA ASP A 297 -43.14 0.99 -3.99
C ASP A 297 -43.58 1.25 -5.46
N CYS A 298 -42.61 1.48 -6.36
CA CYS A 298 -42.85 1.85 -7.76
C CYS A 298 -42.63 0.69 -8.73
N PHE A 299 -42.29 -0.50 -8.25
CA PHE A 299 -41.90 -1.64 -9.09
C PHE A 299 -42.77 -2.86 -8.78
N SER A 300 -43.30 -3.50 -9.82
CA SER A 300 -43.85 -4.85 -9.69
C SER A 300 -42.75 -5.86 -9.41
N GLU A 301 -43.11 -7.04 -8.92
CA GLU A 301 -42.16 -8.12 -8.67
C GLU A 301 -41.40 -8.54 -9.94
N ASP A 302 -42.10 -8.65 -11.07
CA ASP A 302 -41.48 -8.94 -12.37
C ASP A 302 -40.49 -7.84 -12.81
N GLN A 303 -40.82 -6.57 -12.55
CA GLN A 303 -39.90 -5.46 -12.84
C GLN A 303 -38.65 -5.52 -11.94
N LEU A 304 -38.79 -5.89 -10.67
CA LEU A 304 -37.65 -6.10 -9.77
C LEU A 304 -36.75 -7.25 -10.24
N VAL A 305 -37.36 -8.37 -10.66
CA VAL A 305 -36.62 -9.51 -11.25
C VAL A 305 -35.86 -9.06 -12.50
N ASP A 306 -36.51 -8.34 -13.40
CA ASP A 306 -35.88 -7.84 -14.63
C ASP A 306 -34.73 -6.86 -14.35
N HIS A 307 -34.82 -6.05 -13.29
CA HIS A 307 -33.71 -5.21 -12.84
C HIS A 307 -32.55 -6.02 -12.25
N ILE A 308 -32.81 -7.01 -11.40
CA ILE A 308 -31.75 -7.92 -10.89
C ILE A 308 -31.01 -8.55 -12.07
N MET A 309 -31.77 -9.11 -13.02
CA MET A 309 -31.19 -9.72 -14.21
C MET A 309 -30.37 -8.72 -15.04
N THR A 310 -30.85 -7.48 -15.20
CA THR A 310 -30.12 -6.42 -15.90
C THR A 310 -28.81 -6.04 -15.20
N PHE A 311 -28.84 -5.83 -13.88
CA PHE A 311 -27.66 -5.42 -13.12
C PHE A 311 -26.63 -6.53 -12.99
N LEU A 312 -27.08 -7.80 -12.94
CA LEU A 312 -26.18 -8.94 -13.04
C LEU A 312 -25.37 -8.91 -14.34
N VAL A 313 -25.99 -8.68 -15.49
CA VAL A 313 -25.27 -8.59 -16.78
C VAL A 313 -24.34 -7.38 -16.82
N ALA A 314 -24.90 -6.22 -16.53
CA ALA A 314 -24.22 -4.95 -16.79
C ALA A 314 -23.09 -4.67 -15.81
N GLY A 315 -23.27 -5.06 -14.54
CA GLY A 315 -22.37 -4.73 -13.44
C GLY A 315 -21.09 -5.55 -13.40
N HIS A 316 -21.14 -6.86 -13.69
CA HIS A 316 -19.97 -7.70 -13.50
C HIS A 316 -18.98 -7.59 -14.69
N GLU A 317 -19.45 -7.83 -15.92
CA GLU A 317 -18.58 -8.04 -17.08
C GLU A 317 -17.84 -6.77 -17.49
N SER A 318 -18.51 -5.63 -17.39
CA SER A 318 -17.94 -4.33 -17.76
C SER A 318 -16.78 -3.96 -16.84
N THR A 319 -16.96 -4.12 -15.52
CA THR A 319 -15.89 -3.86 -14.54
C THR A 319 -14.78 -4.91 -14.65
N ALA A 320 -15.10 -6.19 -14.87
CA ALA A 320 -14.10 -7.24 -15.06
C ALA A 320 -13.20 -6.98 -16.29
N THR A 321 -13.79 -6.51 -17.39
CA THR A 321 -13.05 -6.11 -18.61
C THR A 321 -12.13 -4.91 -18.34
N ALA A 322 -12.59 -3.90 -17.61
CA ALA A 322 -11.77 -2.75 -17.24
C ALA A 322 -10.63 -3.13 -16.29
N PHE A 323 -10.90 -4.01 -15.32
CA PHE A 323 -9.89 -4.57 -14.42
C PHE A 323 -8.81 -5.32 -15.21
N GLU A 324 -9.22 -6.17 -16.14
CA GLU A 324 -8.31 -6.92 -17.01
C GLU A 324 -7.38 -5.99 -17.82
N TRP A 325 -7.93 -4.97 -18.49
CA TRP A 325 -7.10 -3.97 -19.19
C TRP A 325 -6.19 -3.20 -18.25
N THR A 326 -6.62 -2.91 -17.03
CA THR A 326 -5.77 -2.25 -16.04
C THR A 326 -4.56 -3.13 -15.70
N MET A 327 -4.79 -4.42 -15.46
CA MET A 327 -3.70 -5.36 -15.19
C MET A 327 -2.75 -5.51 -16.39
N TYR A 328 -3.30 -5.49 -17.62
CA TYR A 328 -2.50 -5.52 -18.84
C TYR A 328 -1.59 -4.29 -18.98
N GLU A 329 -2.15 -3.08 -18.81
CA GLU A 329 -1.39 -1.83 -18.94
C GLU A 329 -0.32 -1.68 -17.85
N LEU A 330 -0.66 -2.04 -16.60
CA LEU A 330 0.27 -1.99 -15.45
C LEU A 330 1.33 -3.09 -15.51
N GLY A 331 0.99 -4.30 -15.95
CA GLY A 331 1.95 -5.41 -16.03
C GLY A 331 2.93 -5.29 -17.21
N ARG A 332 2.69 -4.35 -18.13
CA ARG A 332 3.64 -3.94 -19.19
C ARG A 332 4.43 -2.67 -18.85
N ARG A 333 4.11 -2.01 -17.73
CA ARG A 333 4.71 -0.72 -17.31
C ARG A 333 5.05 -0.74 -15.81
N PRO A 334 6.20 -1.32 -15.44
CA PRO A 334 6.61 -1.47 -14.05
C PRO A 334 6.70 -0.15 -13.28
N ASP A 335 7.07 0.94 -13.95
CA ASP A 335 7.12 2.30 -13.42
C ASP A 335 5.75 2.80 -12.96
N MET A 336 4.72 2.63 -13.80
CA MET A 336 3.35 2.99 -13.44
C MET A 336 2.82 2.10 -12.32
N GLN A 337 3.10 0.80 -12.38
CA GLN A 337 2.71 -0.16 -11.36
C GLN A 337 3.32 0.18 -10.00
N GLN A 338 4.61 0.53 -9.97
CA GLN A 338 5.31 0.94 -8.76
C GLN A 338 4.71 2.22 -8.18
N ARG A 339 4.41 3.23 -8.99
CA ARG A 339 3.80 4.47 -8.48
C ARG A 339 2.40 4.27 -7.91
N VAL A 340 1.55 3.45 -8.54
CA VAL A 340 0.25 3.05 -7.95
C VAL A 340 0.48 2.31 -6.63
N ARG A 341 1.44 1.40 -6.57
CA ARG A 341 1.77 0.63 -5.37
C ARG A 341 2.24 1.52 -4.22
N GLU A 342 3.11 2.48 -4.50
CA GLU A 342 3.61 3.46 -3.52
C GLU A 342 2.45 4.29 -2.97
N GLU A 343 1.58 4.81 -3.84
CA GLU A 343 0.40 5.58 -3.44
C GLU A 343 -0.54 4.75 -2.54
N VAL A 344 -0.85 3.51 -2.97
CA VAL A 344 -1.71 2.57 -2.22
C VAL A 344 -1.11 2.24 -0.86
N ARG A 345 0.18 1.89 -0.79
CA ARG A 345 0.84 1.54 0.48
C ARG A 345 1.00 2.73 1.42
N THR A 346 1.06 3.94 0.88
CA THR A 346 1.18 5.17 1.67
C THR A 346 -0.15 5.56 2.32
N HIS A 347 -1.28 5.41 1.62
CA HIS A 347 -2.57 5.93 2.06
C HIS A 347 -3.56 4.88 2.55
N LEU A 348 -3.37 3.61 2.19
CA LEU A 348 -4.22 2.51 2.62
C LEU A 348 -3.50 1.64 3.62
N PRO A 349 -4.21 1.12 4.64
CA PRO A 349 -3.66 0.06 5.44
C PRO A 349 -3.33 -1.17 4.58
N SER A 350 -2.40 -2.01 5.05
CA SER A 350 -2.07 -3.38 4.62
C SER A 350 -3.14 -3.99 3.72
N PRO A 351 -2.80 -4.64 2.60
CA PRO A 351 -3.77 -5.21 1.66
C PRO A 351 -4.81 -6.16 2.27
N ASN A 352 -4.67 -6.57 3.53
CA ASN A 352 -5.58 -7.43 4.29
C ASN A 352 -6.48 -6.71 5.30
N ALA A 353 -6.37 -5.39 5.43
CA ALA A 353 -7.13 -4.60 6.40
C ALA A 353 -8.43 -4.06 5.80
N LYS A 354 -9.45 -3.84 6.64
CA LYS A 354 -10.70 -3.20 6.23
C LYS A 354 -10.46 -1.71 5.95
N VAL A 355 -11.02 -1.22 4.85
CA VAL A 355 -10.84 0.17 4.40
C VAL A 355 -12.17 0.92 4.42
N GLU A 356 -12.15 2.16 4.91
CA GLU A 356 -13.27 3.09 4.82
C GLU A 356 -13.27 3.83 3.48
N ALA A 357 -14.45 4.22 3.00
CA ALA A 357 -14.63 4.88 1.71
C ALA A 357 -13.83 6.19 1.53
N LEU A 358 -13.50 6.87 2.63
CA LEU A 358 -12.68 8.09 2.64
C LEU A 358 -11.21 7.82 2.24
N SER A 359 -10.70 6.61 2.46
CA SER A 359 -9.30 6.26 2.15
C SER A 359 -9.06 6.06 0.65
N LEU A 360 -10.08 5.73 -0.13
CA LEU A 360 -9.97 5.75 -1.60
C LEU A 360 -9.88 7.16 -2.16
N ASP A 361 -10.37 8.17 -1.43
CA ASP A 361 -10.34 9.54 -1.92
C ASP A 361 -8.93 10.12 -2.00
N SER A 362 -8.02 9.61 -1.17
CA SER A 362 -6.60 9.95 -1.11
C SER A 362 -5.71 9.23 -2.13
N LEU A 363 -6.28 8.58 -3.17
CA LEU A 363 -5.53 7.86 -4.20
C LEU A 363 -5.72 8.48 -5.60
N PRO A 364 -5.26 9.73 -5.83
CA PRO A 364 -5.48 10.43 -7.09
C PRO A 364 -4.82 9.73 -8.29
N TYR A 365 -3.63 9.16 -8.15
CA TYR A 365 -2.94 8.50 -9.25
C TYR A 365 -3.58 7.15 -9.63
N LEU A 366 -4.03 6.35 -8.66
CA LEU A 366 -4.85 5.17 -8.92
C LEU A 366 -6.12 5.54 -9.70
N LYS A 367 -6.81 6.62 -9.29
CA LYS A 367 -8.00 7.12 -9.99
C LYS A 367 -7.67 7.61 -11.40
N ALA A 368 -6.51 8.23 -11.58
CA ALA A 368 -6.00 8.64 -12.89
C ALA A 368 -5.78 7.42 -13.81
N VAL A 369 -5.11 6.37 -13.32
CA VAL A 369 -4.90 5.11 -14.05
C VAL A 369 -6.24 4.47 -14.41
N CYS A 370 -7.17 4.34 -13.44
CA CYS A 370 -8.49 3.77 -13.71
C CYS A 370 -9.27 4.60 -14.75
N SER A 371 -9.18 5.94 -14.68
CA SER A 371 -9.84 6.84 -15.64
C SER A 371 -9.21 6.74 -17.02
N GLU A 372 -7.90 6.60 -17.11
CA GLU A 372 -7.19 6.43 -18.37
C GLU A 372 -7.48 5.07 -19.02
N VAL A 373 -7.58 3.99 -18.24
CA VAL A 373 -8.05 2.69 -18.75
C VAL A 373 -9.48 2.79 -19.27
N LEU A 374 -10.38 3.45 -18.55
CA LEU A 374 -11.76 3.64 -19.02
C LEU A 374 -11.81 4.51 -20.29
N ARG A 375 -10.87 5.44 -20.48
CA ARG A 375 -10.74 6.24 -21.71
C ARG A 375 -10.21 5.39 -22.86
N TYR A 376 -9.01 4.87 -22.69
CA TYR A 376 -8.25 4.20 -23.74
C TYR A 376 -8.84 2.84 -24.10
N HIS A 377 -9.43 2.15 -23.11
CA HIS A 377 -10.03 0.83 -23.28
C HIS A 377 -11.54 0.80 -22.97
N PRO A 378 -12.40 1.39 -23.82
CA PRO A 378 -13.84 1.40 -23.58
C PRO A 378 -14.42 -0.02 -23.68
N PHE A 379 -15.03 -0.50 -22.59
CA PHE A 379 -15.59 -1.87 -22.52
C PHE A 379 -16.65 -2.13 -23.62
N VAL A 380 -17.47 -1.14 -23.99
CA VAL A 380 -18.34 -1.18 -25.17
C VAL A 380 -17.88 -0.10 -26.16
N PRO A 381 -17.06 -0.45 -27.16
CA PRO A 381 -16.42 0.53 -28.03
C PRO A 381 -17.37 1.10 -29.10
N PHE A 382 -18.52 0.47 -29.32
CA PHE A 382 -19.48 0.85 -30.38
C PHE A 382 -20.92 0.55 -29.98
N ALA A 383 -21.83 1.46 -30.34
CA ALA A 383 -23.24 1.30 -30.10
C ALA A 383 -24.09 1.85 -31.24
N THR A 384 -25.28 1.27 -31.41
CA THR A 384 -26.28 1.71 -32.39
C THR A 384 -27.56 2.19 -31.72
N ARG A 385 -28.26 3.10 -32.40
CA ARG A 385 -29.62 3.54 -32.11
C ARG A 385 -30.46 3.48 -33.38
N ILE A 386 -31.77 3.42 -33.23
CA ILE A 386 -32.72 3.52 -34.32
C ILE A 386 -33.60 4.75 -34.11
N ALA A 387 -33.85 5.53 -35.15
CA ALA A 387 -34.80 6.62 -35.10
C ALA A 387 -36.22 6.05 -35.00
N GLU A 388 -36.92 6.28 -33.89
CA GLU A 388 -38.28 5.78 -33.62
C GLU A 388 -39.36 6.65 -34.30
N LYS A 389 -38.98 7.87 -34.68
CA LYS A 389 -39.75 8.82 -35.48
C LYS A 389 -38.81 9.67 -36.33
N ASP A 390 -39.37 10.42 -37.26
CA ASP A 390 -38.62 11.40 -38.05
C ASP A 390 -38.04 12.48 -37.13
N THR A 391 -36.75 12.77 -37.28
CA THR A 391 -36.00 13.69 -36.41
C THR A 391 -34.83 14.32 -37.16
N TRP A 392 -33.97 15.06 -36.45
CA TRP A 392 -32.80 15.74 -36.99
C TRP A 392 -31.56 15.44 -36.15
N VAL A 393 -30.40 15.35 -36.80
CA VAL A 393 -29.09 15.26 -36.17
C VAL A 393 -28.16 16.25 -36.87
N ALA A 394 -27.59 17.17 -36.10
CA ALA A 394 -27.01 18.40 -36.60
C ALA A 394 -28.00 19.08 -37.56
N ASP A 395 -27.62 19.24 -38.83
CA ASP A 395 -28.44 19.88 -39.86
C ASP A 395 -29.03 18.85 -40.85
N GLN A 396 -29.00 17.55 -40.50
CA GLN A 396 -29.45 16.44 -41.34
C GLN A 396 -30.79 15.86 -40.86
N PHE A 397 -31.75 15.74 -41.79
CA PHE A 397 -32.99 15.01 -41.56
C PHE A 397 -32.73 13.51 -41.47
N ILE A 398 -33.23 12.88 -40.40
CA ILE A 398 -33.12 11.45 -40.11
C ILE A 398 -34.53 10.85 -40.09
N PRO A 399 -34.94 10.11 -41.13
CA PRO A 399 -36.24 9.44 -41.15
C PRO A 399 -36.30 8.31 -40.10
N LYS A 400 -37.53 8.02 -39.66
CA LYS A 400 -37.85 6.85 -38.84
C LYS A 400 -37.29 5.57 -39.45
N GLY A 401 -36.74 4.71 -38.59
CA GLY A 401 -36.12 3.43 -38.96
C GLY A 401 -34.63 3.53 -39.29
N THR A 402 -34.07 4.73 -39.40
CA THR A 402 -32.64 4.93 -39.66
C THR A 402 -31.79 4.41 -38.50
N ILE A 403 -30.75 3.61 -38.82
CA ILE A 403 -29.76 3.16 -37.84
C ILE A 403 -28.63 4.19 -37.75
N VAL A 404 -28.50 4.78 -36.57
CA VAL A 404 -27.43 5.72 -36.23
C VAL A 404 -26.44 5.03 -35.31
N ALA A 405 -25.16 5.15 -35.60
CA ALA A 405 -24.07 4.51 -34.89
C ALA A 405 -23.11 5.56 -34.33
N TYR A 406 -22.55 5.26 -33.17
CA TYR A 406 -21.44 6.02 -32.60
C TYR A 406 -20.45 5.06 -31.95
N ALA A 407 -19.19 5.46 -31.88
CA ALA A 407 -18.13 4.65 -31.31
C ALA A 407 -17.42 5.40 -30.20
N ALA A 408 -17.47 4.85 -28.98
CA ALA A 408 -16.71 5.37 -27.86
C ALA A 408 -15.20 5.35 -28.15
N HIS A 409 -14.71 4.32 -28.85
CA HIS A 409 -13.30 4.25 -29.23
C HIS A 409 -12.86 5.44 -30.09
N ILE A 410 -13.73 5.98 -30.96
CA ILE A 410 -13.39 7.14 -31.79
C ILE A 410 -13.28 8.38 -30.90
N SER A 411 -14.34 8.72 -30.15
CA SER A 411 -14.36 9.93 -29.32
C SER A 411 -13.30 9.91 -28.22
N ASN A 412 -13.03 8.75 -27.62
CA ASN A 412 -12.05 8.63 -26.55
C ASN A 412 -10.60 8.78 -27.03
N HIS A 413 -10.31 8.60 -28.33
CA HIS A 413 -8.97 8.74 -28.93
C HIS A 413 -8.87 9.93 -29.90
N ASP A 414 -9.88 10.80 -29.92
CA ASP A 414 -9.92 11.93 -30.83
C ASP A 414 -8.92 13.00 -30.39
N SER A 415 -7.95 13.31 -31.25
CA SER A 415 -6.93 14.33 -30.99
C SER A 415 -7.48 15.75 -30.88
N GLU A 416 -8.64 16.03 -31.47
CA GLU A 416 -9.30 17.33 -31.29
C GLU A 416 -9.92 17.46 -29.90
N LEU A 417 -10.32 16.35 -29.28
CA LEU A 417 -10.95 16.33 -27.96
C LEU A 417 -9.94 16.17 -26.82
N TRP A 418 -8.88 15.40 -27.04
CA TRP A 418 -7.89 14.99 -26.02
C TRP A 418 -6.47 15.53 -26.27
N GLY A 419 -6.24 16.24 -27.37
CA GLY A 419 -4.95 16.77 -27.77
C GLY A 419 -4.06 15.78 -28.54
N PRO A 420 -2.83 16.16 -28.92
CA PRO A 420 -1.95 15.35 -29.78
C PRO A 420 -1.60 13.96 -29.24
N ALA A 421 -1.60 13.80 -27.91
CA ALA A 421 -1.32 12.54 -27.22
C ALA A 421 -2.58 11.68 -26.97
N ALA A 422 -3.66 11.86 -27.74
CA ALA A 422 -4.93 11.14 -27.54
C ALA A 422 -4.80 9.62 -27.72
N ASP A 423 -3.95 9.16 -28.64
CA ASP A 423 -3.68 7.73 -28.91
C ASP A 423 -2.52 7.19 -28.06
N VAL A 424 -2.14 7.89 -26.98
CA VAL A 424 -1.16 7.45 -25.99
C VAL A 424 -1.87 7.18 -24.67
N PHE A 425 -1.63 6.02 -24.09
CA PHE A 425 -2.06 5.69 -22.73
C PHE A 425 -1.20 6.47 -21.72
N ASP A 426 -1.77 7.52 -21.13
CA ASP A 426 -1.08 8.44 -20.22
C ASP A 426 -1.99 8.87 -19.06
N PRO A 427 -1.81 8.28 -17.86
CA PRO A 427 -2.51 8.68 -16.66
C PRO A 427 -2.19 10.11 -16.18
N GLU A 428 -1.04 10.70 -16.52
CA GLU A 428 -0.63 12.01 -16.00
C GLU A 428 -1.57 13.14 -16.42
N ARG A 429 -2.27 13.00 -17.55
CA ARG A 429 -3.26 14.00 -18.01
C ARG A 429 -4.36 14.29 -16.99
N TRP A 430 -4.62 13.35 -16.09
CA TRP A 430 -5.62 13.45 -15.02
C TRP A 430 -5.02 14.06 -13.74
N MET A 431 -3.70 14.20 -13.66
CA MET A 431 -2.98 14.75 -12.50
C MET A 431 -2.69 16.24 -12.62
N GLU A 432 -2.82 16.81 -13.82
CA GLU A 432 -2.66 18.24 -14.04
C GLU A 432 -3.73 19.07 -13.30
N PRO A 433 -3.36 20.23 -12.70
CA PRO A 433 -4.30 21.06 -11.94
C PRO A 433 -5.56 21.43 -12.74
N GLY A 434 -6.73 21.10 -12.19
CA GLY A 434 -8.03 21.39 -12.80
C GLY A 434 -8.48 20.40 -13.88
N LYS A 435 -7.70 19.34 -14.15
CA LYS A 435 -8.04 18.28 -15.12
C LYS A 435 -8.47 16.97 -14.46
N GLU A 436 -8.64 16.93 -13.15
CA GLU A 436 -8.85 15.70 -12.36
C GLU A 436 -10.11 14.93 -12.78
N ASN A 437 -11.13 15.63 -13.27
CA ASN A 437 -12.41 15.03 -13.68
C ASN A 437 -12.55 14.89 -15.21
N SER A 438 -11.74 15.58 -16.01
CA SER A 438 -11.89 15.63 -17.47
C SER A 438 -10.69 15.08 -18.25
N GLY A 439 -9.52 14.93 -17.61
CA GLY A 439 -8.27 14.51 -18.26
C GLY A 439 -7.80 15.50 -19.33
N GLY A 440 -8.25 16.75 -19.25
CA GLY A 440 -8.00 17.79 -20.24
C GLY A 440 -8.95 17.79 -21.44
N ALA A 441 -9.99 16.95 -21.45
CA ALA A 441 -10.97 16.94 -22.52
C ALA A 441 -11.73 18.28 -22.64
N ASN A 442 -11.91 18.76 -23.86
CA ASN A 442 -12.63 20.01 -24.14
C ASN A 442 -14.16 19.85 -24.29
N SER A 443 -14.67 18.62 -24.15
CA SER A 443 -16.10 18.31 -24.32
C SER A 443 -16.57 17.17 -23.42
N ASN A 444 -17.81 17.28 -22.93
CA ASN A 444 -18.49 16.21 -22.19
C ASN A 444 -18.81 14.96 -23.04
N TYR A 445 -18.63 15.04 -24.36
CA TYR A 445 -18.82 13.92 -25.29
C TYR A 445 -17.49 13.26 -25.68
N ALA A 446 -16.37 13.65 -25.04
CA ALA A 446 -15.05 13.08 -25.29
C ALA A 446 -14.85 11.69 -24.65
N MET A 447 -15.50 11.44 -23.50
CA MET A 447 -15.47 10.16 -22.78
C MET A 447 -16.83 9.47 -22.92
N LEU A 448 -16.96 8.54 -23.86
CA LEU A 448 -18.23 7.85 -24.16
C LEU A 448 -18.30 6.42 -23.62
N THR A 449 -17.35 6.01 -22.79
CA THR A 449 -17.32 4.68 -22.15
C THR A 449 -18.60 4.40 -21.35
N PHE A 450 -19.15 5.42 -20.69
CA PHE A 450 -20.43 5.34 -19.97
C PHE A 450 -21.62 5.93 -20.76
N SER A 451 -21.43 6.21 -22.06
CA SER A 451 -22.35 7.01 -22.89
C SER A 451 -22.59 8.42 -22.30
N ALA A 452 -23.41 9.23 -22.97
CA ALA A 452 -23.81 10.56 -22.50
C ALA A 452 -25.33 10.71 -22.44
N GLY A 453 -25.79 11.80 -21.80
CA GLY A 453 -27.19 12.23 -21.76
C GLY A 453 -28.11 11.43 -20.81
N PRO A 454 -29.44 11.54 -20.96
CA PRO A 454 -30.41 10.93 -20.04
C PRO A 454 -30.35 9.40 -19.93
N LYS A 455 -29.75 8.75 -20.94
CA LYS A 455 -29.53 7.30 -21.03
C LYS A 455 -28.08 6.91 -20.74
N SER A 456 -27.28 7.80 -20.13
CA SER A 456 -25.94 7.46 -19.65
C SER A 456 -26.00 6.37 -18.58
N CYS A 457 -24.91 5.61 -18.48
CA CYS A 457 -24.78 4.51 -17.54
C CYS A 457 -25.08 4.98 -16.12
N ILE A 458 -26.06 4.35 -15.47
CA ILE A 458 -26.38 4.63 -14.07
C ILE A 458 -25.26 4.16 -13.12
N GLY A 459 -24.50 3.15 -13.54
CA GLY A 459 -23.44 2.51 -12.75
C GLY A 459 -22.06 3.14 -12.88
N GLU A 460 -21.88 4.30 -13.53
CA GLU A 460 -20.54 4.89 -13.71
C GLU A 460 -19.79 5.06 -12.39
N VAL A 461 -20.43 5.64 -11.38
CA VAL A 461 -19.82 5.89 -10.08
C VAL A 461 -19.49 4.58 -9.37
N TRP A 462 -20.33 3.55 -9.54
CA TRP A 462 -20.11 2.20 -9.05
C TRP A 462 -18.87 1.59 -9.67
N THR A 463 -18.82 1.51 -11.01
CA THR A 463 -17.70 0.90 -11.75
C THR A 463 -16.37 1.56 -11.40
N ARG A 464 -16.32 2.90 -11.27
CA ARG A 464 -15.07 3.60 -10.90
C ARG A 464 -14.61 3.24 -9.49
N ALA A 465 -15.53 3.15 -8.52
CA ALA A 465 -15.20 2.80 -7.14
C ALA A 465 -14.79 1.32 -7.01
N GLU A 466 -15.56 0.42 -7.63
CA GLU A 466 -15.30 -1.02 -7.68
C GLU A 466 -13.95 -1.33 -8.32
N LEU A 467 -13.67 -0.75 -9.50
CA LEU A 467 -12.41 -0.91 -10.21
C LEU A 467 -11.22 -0.44 -9.36
N ALA A 468 -11.33 0.72 -8.73
CA ALA A 468 -10.27 1.24 -7.86
C ALA A 468 -9.96 0.29 -6.68
N CYS A 469 -10.98 -0.31 -6.05
CA CYS A 469 -10.78 -1.30 -4.98
C CYS A 469 -10.02 -2.53 -5.48
N LEU A 470 -10.49 -3.12 -6.59
CA LEU A 470 -9.89 -4.32 -7.18
C LEU A 470 -8.42 -4.08 -7.55
N VAL A 471 -8.12 -2.95 -8.19
CA VAL A 471 -6.76 -2.59 -8.63
C VAL A 471 -5.85 -2.30 -7.43
N ALA A 472 -6.33 -1.53 -6.44
CA ALA A 472 -5.54 -1.20 -5.25
C ALA A 472 -5.10 -2.46 -4.49
N VAL A 473 -6.04 -3.38 -4.24
CA VAL A 473 -5.75 -4.62 -3.50
C VAL A 473 -4.80 -5.52 -4.31
N MET A 474 -5.01 -5.66 -5.62
CA MET A 474 -4.15 -6.47 -6.48
C MET A 474 -2.71 -5.95 -6.58
N VAL A 475 -2.53 -4.65 -6.85
CA VAL A 475 -1.20 -4.02 -6.97
C VAL A 475 -0.48 -3.94 -5.61
N GLY A 476 -1.25 -3.79 -4.53
CA GLY A 476 -0.73 -3.84 -3.16
C GLY A 476 -0.19 -5.22 -2.77
N ALA A 477 -0.83 -6.28 -3.27
CA ALA A 477 -0.51 -7.68 -2.96
C ALA A 477 0.57 -8.30 -3.86
N PHE A 478 0.61 -7.95 -5.15
CA PHE A 478 1.46 -8.62 -6.13
C PHE A 478 2.31 -7.67 -6.97
N ASP A 479 3.48 -8.15 -7.36
CA ASP A 479 4.20 -7.71 -8.55
C ASP A 479 3.62 -8.45 -9.77
N ILE A 480 3.19 -7.71 -10.79
CA ILE A 480 2.40 -8.23 -11.92
C ILE A 480 3.21 -8.05 -13.20
N GLU A 481 3.48 -9.14 -13.91
CA GLU A 481 4.18 -9.13 -15.19
C GLU A 481 3.34 -9.85 -16.25
N VAL A 482 2.96 -9.16 -17.34
CA VAL A 482 2.17 -9.78 -18.42
C VAL A 482 3.03 -10.77 -19.21
N VAL A 483 2.49 -11.96 -19.48
CA VAL A 483 3.18 -13.03 -20.22
C VAL A 483 2.50 -13.26 -21.58
N GLU A 484 3.27 -13.11 -22.66
CA GLU A 484 2.80 -13.31 -24.04
C GLU A 484 3.84 -14.07 -24.87
N GLY A 485 3.38 -14.80 -25.89
CA GLY A 485 4.25 -15.46 -26.86
C GLY A 485 4.97 -16.69 -26.31
N LYS A 486 5.98 -17.16 -27.07
CA LYS A 486 6.75 -18.35 -26.72
C LYS A 486 7.75 -18.03 -25.61
N GLN A 487 7.64 -18.73 -24.48
CA GLN A 487 8.54 -18.63 -23.34
C GLN A 487 9.78 -19.51 -23.52
N ALA A 488 10.79 -19.30 -22.67
CA ALA A 488 12.06 -20.04 -22.71
C ALA A 488 11.91 -21.55 -22.48
N ASP A 489 10.86 -21.98 -21.76
CA ASP A 489 10.49 -23.38 -21.51
C ASP A 489 9.74 -24.04 -22.69
N GLY A 490 9.46 -23.28 -23.76
CA GLY A 490 8.71 -23.73 -24.93
C GLY A 490 7.19 -23.56 -24.82
N THR A 491 6.66 -23.16 -23.66
CA THR A 491 5.23 -22.88 -23.46
C THR A 491 4.82 -21.65 -24.26
N VAL A 492 3.66 -21.69 -24.92
CA VAL A 492 3.17 -20.58 -25.75
C VAL A 492 1.95 -19.96 -25.08
N TYR A 493 2.08 -18.70 -24.67
CA TYR A 493 0.95 -17.91 -24.18
C TYR A 493 0.34 -17.08 -25.31
N PRO A 494 -0.99 -16.91 -25.33
CA PRO A 494 -1.66 -16.05 -26.30
C PRO A 494 -1.14 -14.61 -26.25
N THR A 495 -0.88 -14.00 -27.40
CA THR A 495 -0.65 -12.55 -27.50
C THR A 495 -1.98 -11.81 -27.43
N ALA A 496 -1.97 -10.58 -26.91
CA ALA A 496 -3.14 -9.72 -26.85
C ALA A 496 -3.82 -9.59 -28.21
N ALA A 497 -4.94 -10.29 -28.35
CA ALA A 497 -5.81 -10.26 -29.51
C ALA A 497 -7.22 -9.97 -29.01
N LEU A 498 -7.90 -9.02 -29.66
CA LEU A 498 -9.26 -8.69 -29.30
C LEU A 498 -10.22 -9.80 -29.72
N LYS A 499 -11.21 -10.04 -28.86
CA LYS A 499 -12.27 -10.99 -29.09
C LYS A 499 -13.38 -10.36 -29.93
N ILE A 500 -13.65 -10.88 -31.13
CA ILE A 500 -14.78 -10.42 -31.94
C ILE A 500 -16.08 -10.54 -31.11
N GLY A 501 -16.71 -9.41 -30.83
CA GLY A 501 -17.84 -9.35 -29.91
C GLY A 501 -18.31 -7.93 -29.60
N LYS A 502 -19.30 -7.81 -28.71
CA LYS A 502 -19.90 -6.52 -28.29
C LYS A 502 -19.04 -5.76 -27.29
N THR A 503 -18.15 -6.46 -26.59
CA THR A 503 -17.23 -5.90 -25.60
C THR A 503 -15.80 -5.95 -26.08
N MET A 504 -14.98 -4.96 -25.74
CA MET A 504 -13.56 -4.93 -26.10
C MET A 504 -12.74 -5.77 -25.12
N LYS A 505 -12.87 -7.10 -25.21
CA LYS A 505 -12.15 -8.04 -24.35
C LYS A 505 -10.99 -8.67 -25.09
N LEU A 506 -9.97 -9.08 -24.35
CA LEU A 506 -8.94 -9.96 -24.89
C LEU A 506 -9.52 -11.36 -25.08
N ARG A 507 -9.25 -11.98 -26.23
CA ARG A 507 -9.84 -13.26 -26.66
C ARG A 507 -9.58 -14.37 -25.66
N ASP A 508 -8.34 -14.49 -25.24
CA ASP A 508 -7.86 -15.59 -24.40
C ASP A 508 -7.65 -15.15 -22.93
N GLY A 509 -7.85 -13.86 -22.66
CA GLY A 509 -7.63 -13.22 -21.37
C GLY A 509 -6.19 -12.76 -21.14
N VAL A 510 -5.94 -12.00 -20.08
CA VAL A 510 -4.58 -11.64 -19.62
C VAL A 510 -3.99 -12.77 -18.78
N TYR A 511 -2.87 -13.31 -19.24
CA TYR A 511 -1.99 -14.18 -18.46
C TYR A 511 -0.90 -13.32 -17.82
N ALA A 512 -0.76 -13.41 -16.51
CA ALA A 512 0.25 -12.66 -15.78
C ALA A 512 1.02 -13.57 -14.83
N ARG A 513 2.32 -13.37 -14.78
CA ARG A 513 3.18 -13.90 -13.72
C ARG A 513 2.99 -13.01 -12.50
N LEU A 514 2.61 -13.61 -11.38
CA LEU A 514 2.36 -12.91 -10.14
C LEU A 514 3.42 -13.29 -9.11
N ARG A 515 4.09 -12.30 -8.53
CA ARG A 515 5.01 -12.52 -7.40
C ARG A 515 4.43 -11.86 -6.16
N ARG A 516 4.26 -12.63 -5.09
CA ARG A 516 3.71 -12.11 -3.83
C ARG A 516 4.69 -11.09 -3.26
N LEU A 517 4.15 -9.94 -2.86
CA LEU A 517 4.90 -8.95 -2.11
C LEU A 517 4.78 -9.29 -0.62
N GLU A 518 5.90 -9.46 0.08
CA GLU A 518 5.91 -9.74 1.52
C GLU A 518 5.23 -8.59 2.29
N ASN A 519 4.38 -8.97 3.26
CA ASN A 519 3.42 -8.08 3.89
C ASN A 519 4.10 -7.05 4.81
N CYS A 520 4.28 -5.80 4.35
CA CYS A 520 4.32 -4.64 5.24
C CYS A 520 2.90 -4.40 5.77
N ARG A 521 2.64 -4.81 7.02
CA ARG A 521 1.34 -4.64 7.68
C ARG A 521 1.22 -3.25 8.32
N ILE A 522 0.40 -2.36 7.78
CA ILE A 522 -0.05 -1.12 8.45
C ILE A 522 -1.58 -1.16 8.55
N ALA A 523 -2.22 -1.15 9.73
CA ALA A 523 -3.63 -0.76 9.94
C ALA A 523 -3.80 -0.63 11.46
N THR A 524 -4.08 0.52 12.07
CA THR A 524 -5.33 1.27 11.97
C THR A 524 -5.13 2.63 12.70
N LEU A 525 -5.29 3.76 12.01
CA LEU A 525 -5.32 5.10 12.60
C LEU A 525 -6.75 5.65 12.63
N SER A 526 -7.33 5.80 13.83
CA SER A 526 -8.54 6.64 14.04
C SER A 526 -8.31 7.76 15.05
N ILE A 527 -7.06 7.95 15.52
CA ILE A 527 -6.69 8.97 16.54
C ILE A 527 -5.79 10.07 15.94
N SER A 528 -5.21 9.84 14.76
CA SER A 528 -4.10 10.64 14.19
C SER A 528 -4.51 11.94 13.52
N ALA A 529 -5.76 12.07 13.04
CA ALA A 529 -6.22 13.31 12.44
C ALA A 529 -6.33 14.44 13.47
N VAL A 530 -6.69 14.12 14.72
CA VAL A 530 -6.77 15.10 15.81
C VAL A 530 -5.36 15.52 16.27
N ALA A 531 -4.40 14.58 16.30
CA ALA A 531 -3.02 14.86 16.68
C ALA A 531 -2.26 15.66 15.59
N ALA A 532 -2.48 15.37 14.31
CA ALA A 532 -1.85 16.08 13.18
C ALA A 532 -2.34 17.53 13.07
N ILE A 533 -3.65 17.78 13.25
CA ILE A 533 -4.19 19.16 13.27
C ILE A 533 -3.66 19.92 14.50
N ARG A 534 -3.53 19.26 15.66
CA ARG A 534 -2.99 19.90 16.86
C ARG A 534 -1.48 20.18 16.76
N SER A 535 -0.72 19.31 16.12
CA SER A 535 0.74 19.43 15.89
C SER A 535 1.10 20.54 14.89
N ALA A 536 0.35 20.65 13.78
CA ALA A 536 0.54 21.72 12.80
C ALA A 536 0.27 23.11 13.40
N TRP A 537 -0.62 23.21 14.39
CA TRP A 537 -0.93 24.45 15.09
C TRP A 537 0.07 24.78 16.23
N THR A 538 0.82 23.80 16.75
CA THR A 538 1.77 23.99 17.88
C THR A 538 3.24 23.92 17.49
N ARG A 539 3.58 23.85 16.19
CA ARG A 539 4.94 23.59 15.69
C ARG A 539 5.49 22.24 16.20
N GLY A 540 4.73 21.16 16.21
CA GLY A 540 5.23 19.81 16.56
C GLY A 540 6.16 19.20 15.49
N SER A 541 6.67 17.99 15.72
CA SER A 541 7.46 17.23 14.74
C SER A 541 6.55 16.64 13.65
N PRO A 542 6.99 16.61 12.37
CA PRO A 542 6.22 16.05 11.27
C PRO A 542 6.04 14.53 11.37
N PHE A 543 6.85 13.85 12.18
CA PHE A 543 6.80 12.40 12.36
C PHE A 543 5.85 11.94 13.48
N ALA A 544 5.24 12.84 14.25
CA ALA A 544 4.31 12.45 15.31
C ALA A 544 3.14 11.59 14.80
N ALA A 545 2.69 11.83 13.57
CA ALA A 545 1.68 11.01 12.91
C ALA A 545 2.23 9.64 12.48
N ALA A 546 3.52 9.56 12.10
CA ALA A 546 4.22 8.34 11.78
C ALA A 546 4.49 7.48 13.02
N THR A 547 4.90 8.10 14.14
CA THR A 547 5.05 7.43 15.44
C THR A 547 3.79 6.66 15.83
N ALA A 548 2.62 7.29 15.66
CA ALA A 548 1.33 6.67 15.99
C ALA A 548 0.92 5.51 15.06
N LEU A 549 1.60 5.30 13.93
CA LEU A 549 1.35 4.18 13.02
C LEU A 549 1.94 2.86 13.51
N TYR A 550 2.95 2.91 14.38
CA TYR A 550 3.69 1.73 14.79
C TYR A 550 3.09 1.12 16.06
N PRO A 551 2.65 -0.15 16.03
CA PRO A 551 2.02 -0.77 17.18
C PRO A 551 3.04 -1.03 18.28
N THR A 552 2.62 -0.81 19.53
CA THR A 552 3.38 -1.20 20.71
C THR A 552 2.79 -2.46 21.35
N THR A 553 3.57 -3.11 22.22
CA THR A 553 3.04 -4.12 23.14
C THR A 553 2.08 -3.49 24.17
N GLU A 554 1.43 -4.33 24.99
CA GLU A 554 0.61 -3.86 26.12
C GLU A 554 1.41 -2.98 27.10
N GLU A 555 2.72 -3.21 27.20
CA GLU A 555 3.65 -2.42 28.00
C GLU A 555 4.13 -1.12 27.31
N GLY A 556 3.62 -0.81 26.11
CA GLY A 556 3.98 0.39 25.36
C GLY A 556 5.33 0.31 24.63
N LYS A 557 5.85 -0.90 24.38
CA LYS A 557 7.18 -1.11 23.78
C LYS A 557 7.13 -1.49 22.30
N TYR A 558 8.15 -1.12 21.53
CA TYR A 558 8.33 -1.49 20.12
C TYR A 558 9.31 -2.64 20.01
N ILE A 559 8.92 -3.75 19.38
CA ILE A 559 9.76 -4.95 19.28
C ILE A 559 10.39 -5.07 17.89
N ILE A 560 11.69 -5.36 17.84
CA ILE A 560 12.38 -5.85 16.64
C ILE A 560 13.02 -7.22 16.94
N GLN A 561 13.13 -8.08 15.94
CA GLN A 561 13.64 -9.43 16.09
C GLN A 561 14.34 -9.94 14.83
N ALA A 562 15.25 -10.90 15.04
CA ALA A 562 15.88 -11.72 14.02
C ALA A 562 16.19 -13.10 14.64
N GLU A 563 16.83 -13.99 13.88
CA GLU A 563 17.24 -15.29 14.42
C GLU A 563 18.11 -15.12 15.67
N GLY A 564 17.69 -15.77 16.77
CA GLY A 564 18.45 -15.81 18.02
C GLY A 564 18.50 -14.51 18.83
N ILE A 565 17.87 -13.42 18.37
CA ILE A 565 17.86 -12.12 19.06
C ILE A 565 16.51 -11.41 18.92
N ARG A 566 15.99 -10.91 20.04
CA ARG A 566 14.79 -10.06 20.08
C ARG A 566 15.03 -8.87 21.00
N MET A 567 14.55 -7.70 20.62
CA MET A 567 14.77 -6.45 21.36
C MET A 567 13.48 -5.67 21.50
N ALA A 568 13.33 -4.93 22.58
CA ALA A 568 12.20 -4.02 22.78
C ALA A 568 12.68 -2.61 23.12
N PHE A 569 12.01 -1.59 22.61
CA PHE A 569 12.36 -0.18 22.78
C PHE A 569 11.17 0.63 23.29
N THR A 570 11.44 1.77 23.94
CA THR A 570 10.46 2.84 24.17
C THR A 570 10.83 4.05 23.31
N ASN A 571 9.85 4.84 22.92
CA ASN A 571 10.10 6.09 22.20
C ASN A 571 10.51 7.24 23.14
N TYR A 572 10.42 7.07 24.46
CA TYR A 572 11.08 7.96 25.41
C TYR A 572 12.59 7.70 25.39
N GLY A 573 13.37 8.68 24.96
CA GLY A 573 14.81 8.59 24.79
C GLY A 573 15.29 7.63 23.70
N GLY A 574 14.39 6.98 22.95
CA GLY A 574 14.75 5.85 22.09
C GLY A 574 15.37 4.69 22.89
N ALA A 575 14.94 4.52 24.14
CA ALA A 575 15.65 3.64 25.07
C ALA A 575 15.42 2.16 24.78
N VAL A 576 16.50 1.37 24.83
CA VAL A 576 16.42 -0.09 24.78
C VAL A 576 15.93 -0.62 26.12
N THR A 577 14.78 -1.29 26.10
CA THR A 577 14.10 -1.75 27.31
C THR A 577 14.35 -3.23 27.61
N ASN A 578 14.58 -4.04 26.59
CA ASN A 578 14.83 -5.47 26.70
C ASN A 578 15.73 -5.95 25.55
N LEU A 579 16.54 -6.97 25.80
CA LEU A 579 17.28 -7.72 24.79
C LEU A 579 17.27 -9.18 25.23
N TRP A 580 16.57 -10.02 24.47
CA TRP A 580 16.43 -11.45 24.73
C TRP A 580 17.39 -12.25 23.85
N LEU A 581 18.11 -13.17 24.49
CA LEU A 581 18.99 -14.16 23.87
C LEU A 581 18.76 -15.52 24.51
N ASN A 582 19.04 -16.60 23.80
CA ASN A 582 19.09 -17.93 24.40
C ASN A 582 20.48 -18.17 25.01
N ASN A 583 20.52 -18.65 26.25
CA ASN A 583 21.77 -19.05 26.90
C ASN A 583 22.26 -20.43 26.39
N SER A 584 23.41 -20.89 26.89
CA SER A 584 24.01 -22.18 26.53
C SER A 584 23.19 -23.42 26.93
N ARG A 585 22.11 -23.24 27.72
CA ARG A 585 21.11 -24.26 28.05
C ARG A 585 19.84 -24.16 27.18
N GLY A 586 19.77 -23.20 26.25
CA GLY A 586 18.60 -22.94 25.43
C GLY A 586 17.48 -22.15 26.13
N GLU A 587 17.77 -21.56 27.30
CA GLU A 587 16.80 -20.76 28.04
C GLU A 587 16.89 -19.29 27.60
N GLU A 588 15.75 -18.67 27.30
CA GLU A 588 15.71 -17.24 26.96
C GLU A 588 16.00 -16.38 28.21
N VAL A 589 16.96 -15.46 28.08
CA VAL A 589 17.39 -14.52 29.13
C VAL A 589 17.35 -13.10 28.61
N ASP A 590 16.86 -12.19 29.45
CA ASP A 590 16.79 -10.75 29.15
C ASP A 590 18.01 -10.03 29.72
N VAL A 591 18.97 -9.73 28.85
CA VAL A 591 20.32 -9.29 29.23
C VAL A 591 20.48 -7.77 29.34
N ILE A 592 19.42 -6.99 29.09
CA ILE A 592 19.43 -5.53 29.23
C ILE A 592 18.66 -5.14 30.49
N LEU A 593 19.23 -4.31 31.36
CA LEU A 593 18.51 -3.69 32.48
C LEU A 593 17.41 -2.76 31.95
N GLY A 594 16.34 -2.49 32.69
CA GLY A 594 15.35 -1.50 32.27
C GLY A 594 14.07 -1.57 33.08
N LEU A 595 13.01 -0.91 32.60
CA LEU A 595 11.69 -0.91 33.22
C LEU A 595 10.70 -1.80 32.46
N ASP A 596 9.70 -2.33 33.18
CA ASP A 596 8.67 -3.18 32.59
C ASP A 596 7.75 -2.41 31.65
N GLN A 597 7.35 -1.18 32.00
CA GLN A 597 6.43 -0.34 31.22
C GLN A 597 7.19 0.82 30.56
N ALA A 598 6.86 1.13 29.30
CA ALA A 598 7.45 2.23 28.57
C ALA A 598 7.16 3.60 29.21
N ARG A 599 5.95 3.78 29.78
CA ARG A 599 5.53 5.03 30.44
C ARG A 599 6.38 5.36 31.69
N ASP A 600 6.92 4.35 32.35
CA ASP A 600 7.64 4.52 33.61
C ASP A 600 9.03 5.16 33.37
N TYR A 601 9.52 5.19 32.13
CA TYR A 601 10.79 5.85 31.78
C TYR A 601 10.72 7.38 31.93
N GLU A 602 9.56 7.99 31.65
CA GLU A 602 9.40 9.45 31.76
C GLU A 602 9.45 9.93 33.23
N ASP A 603 8.90 9.12 34.13
CA ASP A 603 8.79 9.42 35.56
C ASP A 603 9.91 8.79 36.40
N TYR A 604 10.89 8.12 35.77
CA TYR A 604 11.94 7.42 36.50
C TYR A 604 12.85 8.44 37.22
N PRO A 605 12.92 8.43 38.57
CA PRO A 605 13.63 9.45 39.33
C PRO A 605 15.16 9.23 39.39
N GLY A 606 15.65 8.10 38.87
CA GLY A 606 17.05 7.72 38.87
C GLY A 606 17.81 8.25 37.64
N ASN A 607 18.70 7.44 37.08
CA ASN A 607 19.46 7.78 35.88
C ASN A 607 18.51 8.20 34.73
N PRO A 608 18.52 9.48 34.33
CA PRO A 608 17.57 10.03 33.38
C PRO A 608 17.88 9.65 31.91
N TYR A 609 19.01 9.00 31.67
CA TYR A 609 19.41 8.52 30.34
C TYR A 609 19.32 7.00 30.23
N LEU A 610 18.66 6.34 31.20
CA LEU A 610 18.56 4.89 31.28
C LEU A 610 18.28 4.27 29.91
N ASN A 611 19.32 3.63 29.36
CA ASN A 611 19.32 2.94 28.08
C ASN A 611 18.99 3.78 26.83
N GLY A 612 18.92 5.10 26.94
CA GLY A 612 18.51 6.04 25.90
C GLY A 612 19.65 6.54 25.02
N ALA A 613 19.27 7.25 23.96
CA ALA A 613 20.19 7.99 23.11
C ALA A 613 20.79 9.18 23.85
N ILE A 614 22.07 9.46 23.63
CA ILE A 614 22.75 10.61 24.20
C ILE A 614 23.06 11.60 23.08
N GLY A 615 22.64 12.86 23.26
CA GLY A 615 22.86 13.94 22.30
C GLY A 615 22.43 15.31 22.84
N ARG A 616 22.90 16.43 22.28
CA ARG A 616 23.80 16.52 21.10
C ARG A 616 25.28 16.22 21.38
N TYR A 617 25.66 16.13 22.65
CA TYR A 617 27.05 15.91 23.03
C TYR A 617 27.14 14.87 24.15
N ALA A 618 27.73 13.72 23.84
CA ALA A 618 27.97 12.64 24.78
C ALA A 618 29.14 12.96 25.73
N GLY A 619 28.99 12.53 26.99
CA GLY A 619 29.94 12.81 28.06
C GLY A 619 29.83 14.23 28.61
N PHE A 620 30.89 14.66 29.29
CA PHE A 620 30.97 15.97 29.91
C PHE A 620 31.55 17.04 28.98
N MET A 621 31.05 18.27 29.16
CA MET A 621 31.60 19.50 28.59
C MET A 621 31.84 20.50 29.73
N ARG A 622 33.12 20.81 29.99
CA ARG A 622 33.54 21.71 31.06
C ARG A 622 33.00 23.12 30.83
N GLY A 623 32.56 23.75 31.92
CA GLY A 623 31.97 25.10 31.89
C GLY A 623 30.61 25.20 31.23
N GLY A 624 30.09 24.12 30.61
CA GLY A 624 28.92 24.21 29.75
C GLY A 624 29.16 25.16 28.59
N SER A 625 30.38 25.19 28.04
CA SER A 625 30.74 26.10 26.96
C SER A 625 31.72 25.47 25.99
N PHE A 626 31.77 26.00 24.79
CA PHE A 626 32.76 25.67 23.78
C PHE A 626 32.98 26.87 22.84
N ASP A 627 34.15 26.91 22.20
CA ASP A 627 34.46 27.93 21.19
C ASP A 627 34.22 27.37 19.78
N MET A 628 33.65 28.21 18.90
CA MET A 628 33.46 27.89 17.47
C MET A 628 33.48 29.19 16.68
N ASP A 629 34.26 29.24 15.59
CA ASP A 629 34.43 30.42 14.72
C ASP A 629 34.83 31.70 15.47
N GLY A 630 35.65 31.58 16.52
CA GLY A 630 36.08 32.71 17.36
C GLY A 630 35.00 33.27 18.28
N GLN A 631 33.88 32.58 18.44
CA GLN A 631 32.80 32.91 19.36
C GLN A 631 32.64 31.80 20.42
N THR A 632 32.57 32.19 21.69
CA THR A 632 32.20 31.27 22.79
C THR A 632 30.68 31.09 22.85
N TYR A 633 30.24 29.85 22.86
CA TYR A 633 28.85 29.45 23.05
C TYR A 633 28.64 28.92 24.46
N GLN A 634 27.52 29.28 25.07
CA GLN A 634 27.11 28.80 26.38
C GLN A 634 25.92 27.85 26.22
N VAL A 635 26.01 26.69 26.84
CA VAL A 635 24.99 25.63 26.86
C VAL A 635 24.57 25.33 28.30
N ALA A 636 23.40 24.74 28.47
CA ALA A 636 22.83 24.48 29.79
C ALA A 636 23.66 23.43 30.54
N THR A 637 23.97 23.71 31.80
CA THR A 637 24.70 22.83 32.71
C THR A 637 23.74 22.03 33.58
N ASN A 638 24.01 20.73 33.75
CA ASN A 638 23.16 19.80 34.51
C ASN A 638 23.96 18.86 35.42
N ALA A 639 25.28 19.03 35.50
CA ALA A 639 26.16 18.24 36.35
C ALA A 639 27.10 19.14 37.16
N HIS A 640 27.72 18.56 38.20
CA HIS A 640 28.73 19.21 39.04
C HIS A 640 28.31 20.60 39.56
N ASN A 641 27.11 20.69 40.15
CA ASN A 641 26.53 21.94 40.67
C ASN A 641 26.47 23.09 39.63
N GLY A 642 26.21 22.74 38.36
CA GLY A 642 26.09 23.71 37.28
C GLY A 642 27.41 24.16 36.67
N SER A 643 28.51 23.42 36.90
CA SER A 643 29.82 23.74 36.31
C SER A 643 30.13 22.97 35.02
N SER A 644 29.26 22.05 34.61
CA SER A 644 29.42 21.30 33.36
C SER A 644 28.09 20.84 32.77
N THR A 645 28.09 20.65 31.45
CA THR A 645 27.04 19.94 30.73
C THR A 645 27.39 18.47 30.64
N PHE A 646 26.43 17.60 30.90
CA PHE A 646 26.53 16.15 30.80
C PHE A 646 25.44 15.63 29.86
N ASN A 647 25.84 14.82 28.88
CA ASN A 647 24.93 14.13 27.95
C ASN A 647 23.92 15.05 27.25
N GLY A 648 24.37 16.26 26.91
CA GLY A 648 23.58 17.25 26.18
C GLY A 648 22.68 18.16 27.03
N GLY A 649 22.74 18.09 28.36
CA GLY A 649 22.04 19.02 29.27
C GLY A 649 20.69 18.51 29.78
N ASP A 650 19.94 19.34 30.52
CA ASP A 650 18.70 18.91 31.19
C ASP A 650 17.61 18.38 30.25
N ARG A 651 17.52 18.96 29.04
CA ARG A 651 16.66 18.46 27.96
C ARG A 651 17.43 17.63 26.94
N GLY A 652 18.26 16.69 27.40
CA GLY A 652 19.01 15.79 26.54
C GLY A 652 18.11 14.87 25.72
N TRP A 653 18.67 14.25 24.67
CA TRP A 653 17.88 13.43 23.74
C TRP A 653 17.27 12.20 24.43
N GLY A 654 17.99 11.57 25.36
CA GLY A 654 17.51 10.44 26.18
C GLY A 654 16.36 10.78 27.13
N ARG A 655 16.09 12.07 27.34
CA ARG A 655 15.03 12.61 28.21
C ARG A 655 13.85 13.18 27.42
N SER A 656 13.81 12.90 26.13
CA SER A 656 12.84 13.45 25.20
C SER A 656 12.04 12.34 24.56
N ILE A 657 10.79 12.62 24.19
CA ILE A 657 10.04 11.71 23.33
C ILE A 657 10.59 11.87 21.91
N LEU A 658 11.14 10.79 21.37
CA LEU A 658 11.56 10.70 19.98
C LEU A 658 10.38 10.20 19.15
N ASP A 659 10.26 10.70 17.94
CA ASP A 659 9.33 10.13 16.99
C ASP A 659 9.88 8.86 16.38
N ILE A 660 9.03 8.02 15.80
CA ILE A 660 9.45 6.86 15.04
C ILE A 660 9.24 7.18 13.56
N GLY A 661 10.35 7.25 12.82
CA GLY A 661 10.37 7.45 11.38
C GLY A 661 10.15 6.16 10.59
N SER A 662 10.55 5.02 11.14
CA SER A 662 10.26 3.69 10.58
C SER A 662 10.33 2.59 11.64
N HIS A 663 9.47 1.57 11.57
CA HIS A 663 9.60 0.35 12.38
C HIS A 663 9.18 -0.86 11.53
N THR A 664 10.09 -1.81 11.36
CA THR A 664 9.94 -3.08 10.65
C THR A 664 10.14 -4.24 11.64
N GLU A 665 10.00 -5.48 11.18
CA GLU A 665 10.25 -6.64 12.04
C GLU A 665 11.66 -6.66 12.64
N ASN A 666 12.67 -6.17 11.91
CA ASN A 666 14.07 -6.26 12.31
C ASN A 666 14.77 -4.90 12.45
N SER A 667 14.06 -3.77 12.35
CA SER A 667 14.67 -2.44 12.43
C SER A 667 13.70 -1.40 12.98
N ILE A 668 14.21 -0.43 13.74
CA ILE A 668 13.46 0.74 14.20
C ILE A 668 14.31 2.00 14.04
N THR A 669 13.71 3.06 13.55
CA THR A 669 14.35 4.36 13.32
C THR A 669 13.62 5.43 14.11
N PHE A 670 14.31 6.01 15.09
CA PHE A 670 13.85 7.16 15.83
C PHE A 670 14.26 8.46 15.15
N VAL A 671 13.44 9.50 15.25
CA VAL A 671 13.67 10.82 14.67
C VAL A 671 13.49 11.89 15.74
N LEU A 672 14.42 12.85 15.78
CA LEU A 672 14.35 14.00 16.67
C LEU A 672 14.74 15.28 15.94
N PHE A 673 14.00 16.35 16.22
CA PHE A 673 14.35 17.71 15.81
C PHE A 673 14.70 18.53 17.04
N ASP A 674 15.98 18.63 17.33
CA ASP A 674 16.48 19.48 18.40
C ASP A 674 16.48 20.93 17.92
N ARG A 675 15.64 21.78 18.53
CA ARG A 675 15.45 23.17 18.12
C ARG A 675 16.24 24.13 19.00
N SER A 676 17.55 23.94 19.03
CA SER A 676 18.47 24.70 19.89
C SER A 676 18.18 24.47 21.37
N TRP A 677 17.87 23.24 21.74
CA TRP A 677 17.69 22.85 23.13
C TRP A 677 19.00 23.04 23.90
N ASN A 678 18.89 23.36 25.19
CA ASN A 678 20.02 23.57 26.08
C ASN A 678 21.06 24.58 25.58
N GLY A 679 20.68 25.54 24.71
CA GLY A 679 21.59 26.58 24.21
C GLY A 679 22.50 26.15 23.05
N PHE A 680 22.40 24.90 22.57
CA PHE A 680 23.18 24.47 21.40
C PHE A 680 22.81 25.29 20.15
N PRO A 681 23.79 25.71 19.33
CA PRO A 681 23.52 26.53 18.16
C PRO A 681 22.72 25.77 17.10
N GLY A 682 21.77 26.48 16.48
CA GLY A 682 21.01 25.97 15.34
C GLY A 682 20.07 24.81 15.67
N THR A 683 19.32 24.36 14.67
CA THR A 683 18.44 23.18 14.77
C THR A 683 19.20 21.96 14.25
N ALA A 684 19.13 20.81 14.91
CA ALA A 684 19.67 19.55 14.41
C ALA A 684 18.53 18.59 14.10
N ALA A 685 18.55 17.99 12.91
CA ALA A 685 17.67 16.91 12.51
C ALA A 685 18.44 15.60 12.63
N SER A 686 17.84 14.59 13.26
CA SER A 686 18.50 13.30 13.48
C SER A 686 17.65 12.10 13.14
N CYS A 687 18.32 11.03 12.73
CA CYS A 687 17.80 9.67 12.69
C CYS A 687 18.70 8.75 13.53
N LEU A 688 18.07 7.95 14.40
CA LEU A 688 18.70 6.86 15.16
C LEU A 688 18.12 5.55 14.65
N THR A 689 18.90 4.73 13.97
CA THR A 689 18.43 3.44 13.46
C THR A 689 19.03 2.32 14.28
N HIS A 690 18.18 1.49 14.88
CA HIS A 690 18.56 0.20 15.43
C HIS A 690 18.11 -0.90 14.47
N THR A 691 19.00 -1.84 14.16
CA THR A 691 18.71 -2.98 13.29
C THR A 691 19.20 -4.25 13.95
N VAL A 692 18.43 -5.34 13.84
CA VAL A 692 18.86 -6.67 14.24
C VAL A 692 18.99 -7.59 13.04
N THR A 693 20.09 -8.34 13.01
CA THR A 693 20.34 -9.48 12.12
C THR A 693 20.62 -10.71 13.00
N PRO A 694 20.74 -11.94 12.46
CA PRO A 694 21.00 -13.11 13.30
C PRO A 694 22.12 -12.87 14.31
N TYR A 695 21.79 -12.92 15.60
CA TYR A 695 22.69 -12.66 16.74
C TYR A 695 23.46 -11.33 16.71
N GLU A 696 22.97 -10.29 16.04
CA GLU A 696 23.67 -9.00 15.93
C GLU A 696 22.69 -7.83 16.08
N TRP A 697 23.05 -6.84 16.90
CA TRP A 697 22.36 -5.57 17.07
C TRP A 697 23.23 -4.41 16.59
N ARG A 698 22.78 -3.71 15.54
CA ARG A 698 23.45 -2.55 14.96
C ARG A 698 22.73 -1.26 15.34
N ILE A 699 23.52 -0.20 15.51
CA ILE A 699 23.08 1.16 15.81
C ILE A 699 23.75 2.09 14.80
N ALA A 700 22.95 2.93 14.15
CA ALA A 700 23.43 3.94 13.23
C ALA A 700 22.81 5.30 13.57
N PHE A 701 23.66 6.31 13.73
CA PHE A 701 23.27 7.70 13.92
C PHE A 701 23.47 8.46 12.62
N GLY A 702 22.49 9.26 12.22
CA GLY A 702 22.61 10.27 11.17
C GLY A 702 22.13 11.61 11.71
N VAL A 703 22.98 12.64 11.73
CA VAL A 703 22.60 13.95 12.28
C VAL A 703 23.12 15.06 11.37
N THR A 704 22.23 15.98 10.98
CA THR A 704 22.58 17.17 10.19
C THR A 704 22.09 18.44 10.87
N PRO A 705 22.97 19.41 11.16
CA PRO A 705 22.57 20.77 11.51
C PRO A 705 21.84 21.43 10.33
N THR A 706 20.72 22.10 10.58
CA THR A 706 19.85 22.65 9.52
C THR A 706 19.82 24.18 9.46
N LYS A 707 20.47 24.86 10.42
CA LYS A 707 20.46 26.34 10.51
C LYS A 707 21.80 26.98 10.80
N LYS A 708 22.60 26.35 11.66
CA LYS A 708 23.91 26.85 12.09
C LYS A 708 24.79 25.65 12.40
N PRO A 709 26.10 25.70 12.09
CA PRO A 709 27.03 24.69 12.55
C PRO A 709 26.97 24.52 14.07
N GLY A 710 27.32 23.34 14.55
CA GLY A 710 27.30 23.06 15.98
C GLY A 710 27.87 21.69 16.32
N PRO A 711 28.05 21.43 17.62
CA PRO A 711 28.66 20.20 18.07
C PRO A 711 27.67 19.02 17.99
N ILE A 712 28.16 17.90 17.48
CA ILE A 712 27.48 16.60 17.42
C ILE A 712 28.46 15.53 17.89
N ASN A 713 28.13 14.89 19.01
CA ASN A 713 28.78 13.70 19.55
C ASN A 713 27.67 12.81 20.12
N MET A 714 27.39 11.69 19.46
CA MET A 714 26.25 10.84 19.75
C MET A 714 26.68 9.53 20.40
N SER A 715 25.90 9.03 21.35
CA SER A 715 26.07 7.72 21.98
C SER A 715 24.72 7.06 22.26
N GLN A 716 24.74 5.78 22.62
CA GLN A 716 23.59 5.05 23.18
C GLN A 716 24.01 4.45 24.52
N GLN A 717 23.32 4.81 25.60
CA GLN A 717 23.51 4.11 26.87
C GLN A 717 22.80 2.76 26.79
N ALA A 718 23.42 1.68 27.28
CA ALA A 718 22.77 0.37 27.37
C ALA A 718 23.44 -0.45 28.49
N PHE A 719 22.68 -0.80 29.52
CA PHE A 719 23.18 -1.55 30.67
C PHE A 719 22.98 -3.05 30.50
N PHE A 720 24.07 -3.79 30.37
CA PHE A 720 24.10 -5.22 30.16
C PHE A 720 24.33 -6.02 31.45
N ASN A 721 23.60 -7.12 31.59
CA ASN A 721 23.92 -8.25 32.44
C ASN A 721 23.65 -9.54 31.67
N LEU A 722 24.71 -10.19 31.18
CA LEU A 722 24.58 -11.38 30.31
C LEU A 722 23.96 -12.61 31.02
N ASP A 723 23.71 -12.57 32.33
CA ASP A 723 22.99 -13.61 33.08
C ASP A 723 21.51 -13.32 33.24
N GLY A 724 21.05 -12.14 32.77
CA GLY A 724 19.69 -11.66 32.98
C GLY A 724 19.31 -11.56 34.45
N PHE A 725 20.28 -11.24 35.33
CA PHE A 725 20.10 -11.15 36.78
C PHE A 725 19.62 -12.46 37.43
N LYS A 726 20.01 -13.62 36.88
CA LYS A 726 19.65 -14.94 37.41
C LYS A 726 20.83 -15.73 38.00
N SER A 727 21.97 -15.08 38.26
CA SER A 727 23.19 -15.75 38.72
C SER A 727 22.99 -16.62 39.98
N LYS A 728 22.01 -16.26 40.84
CA LYS A 728 21.60 -17.02 42.04
C LYS A 728 21.02 -18.42 41.74
N ASN A 729 20.20 -18.54 40.69
CA ASN A 729 19.46 -19.78 40.38
C ASN A 729 20.26 -20.76 39.50
N LEU A 730 21.38 -20.33 38.94
CA LEU A 730 22.16 -21.12 37.99
C LEU A 730 23.31 -21.92 38.62
N THR A 731 23.63 -21.69 39.90
CA THR A 731 24.84 -22.28 40.51
C THR A 731 24.67 -22.94 41.88
N GLY A 732 23.53 -22.81 42.57
CA GLY A 732 23.26 -23.56 43.80
C GLY A 732 24.28 -23.42 44.95
N VAL A 733 25.19 -22.43 44.91
CA VAL A 733 26.29 -22.26 45.87
C VAL A 733 26.47 -20.80 46.28
N GLU A 734 26.35 -20.59 47.60
CA GLU A 734 26.84 -19.53 48.50
C GLU A 734 26.57 -18.02 48.27
N PRO A 735 26.56 -17.21 49.37
CA PRO A 735 25.80 -15.96 49.50
C PRO A 735 26.39 -14.71 48.83
N ASP A 736 27.60 -14.78 48.25
CA ASP A 736 28.33 -13.63 47.71
C ASP A 736 27.97 -13.31 46.23
N ARG A 737 27.02 -14.07 45.64
CA ARG A 737 26.67 -14.08 44.20
C ARG A 737 25.34 -13.39 43.88
N ASP A 738 25.17 -12.15 44.32
CA ASP A 738 23.94 -11.39 44.12
C ASP A 738 23.83 -10.77 42.72
N ASN A 739 23.32 -11.50 41.72
CA ASN A 739 22.84 -10.96 40.43
C ASN A 739 23.66 -9.78 39.84
N THR A 740 25.00 -9.85 39.93
CA THR A 740 25.94 -8.77 39.53
C THR A 740 26.71 -9.17 38.27
N VAL A 741 27.37 -8.20 37.64
CA VAL A 741 28.31 -8.45 36.54
C VAL A 741 29.73 -8.82 37.01
N ARG A 742 29.93 -9.02 38.31
CA ARG A 742 31.27 -9.29 38.88
C ARG A 742 31.90 -10.57 38.34
N ASP A 743 31.09 -11.53 37.91
CA ASP A 743 31.58 -12.78 37.33
C ASP A 743 31.86 -12.73 35.84
N HIS A 744 31.38 -11.69 35.16
CA HIS A 744 31.61 -11.50 33.74
C HIS A 744 33.09 -11.22 33.50
N LYS A 745 33.58 -11.74 32.39
CA LYS A 745 34.93 -11.46 31.89
C LYS A 745 34.84 -10.34 30.86
N LEU A 746 35.67 -9.33 31.03
CA LEU A 746 35.77 -8.17 30.14
C LEU A 746 37.16 -8.14 29.49
N HIS A 747 37.17 -7.88 28.18
CA HIS A 747 38.38 -7.59 27.41
C HIS A 747 38.16 -6.37 26.53
N LEU A 748 39.08 -5.41 26.57
CA LEU A 748 39.05 -4.14 25.83
C LEU A 748 40.32 -4.00 24.97
N PRO A 749 40.49 -4.78 23.88
CA PRO A 749 41.78 -4.95 23.20
C PRO A 749 42.35 -3.65 22.60
N LEU A 750 41.52 -2.65 22.36
CA LEU A 750 41.92 -1.34 21.84
C LEU A 750 42.20 -0.29 22.93
N SER A 751 41.93 -0.62 24.19
CA SER A 751 41.91 0.33 25.31
C SER A 751 43.20 0.31 26.11
N GLY A 752 44.36 0.36 25.43
CA GLY A 752 45.67 0.51 26.09
C GLY A 752 45.87 1.90 26.72
N LEU A 753 44.98 2.85 26.42
CA LEU A 753 45.01 4.24 26.88
C LEU A 753 43.65 4.64 27.48
N ARG A 754 43.64 5.65 28.35
CA ARG A 754 42.43 6.27 28.92
C ARG A 754 42.58 7.77 29.10
N PHE A 755 41.47 8.49 29.17
CA PHE A 755 41.49 9.93 29.48
C PHE A 755 41.68 10.13 30.99
N ALA A 756 42.60 11.01 31.38
CA ALA A 756 42.74 11.42 32.77
C ALA A 756 41.59 12.36 33.15
N THR A 757 40.99 12.10 34.32
CA THR A 757 39.91 12.92 34.87
C THR A 757 40.32 13.55 36.19
N ASP A 758 39.77 14.71 36.50
CA ASP A 758 39.93 15.36 37.80
C ASP A 758 38.99 14.75 38.86
N ALA A 759 39.03 15.30 40.08
CA ALA A 759 38.16 14.90 41.19
C ALA A 759 36.67 15.22 40.97
N SER A 760 36.26 15.71 39.80
CA SER A 760 34.86 15.81 39.36
C SER A 760 34.57 14.92 38.15
N GLY A 761 35.50 14.07 37.71
CA GLY A 761 35.28 13.18 36.55
C GLY A 761 35.39 13.90 35.20
N LEU A 762 35.77 15.18 35.19
CA LEU A 762 35.99 15.96 33.98
C LEU A 762 37.37 15.68 33.43
N SER A 763 37.51 15.66 32.10
CA SER A 763 38.83 15.46 31.50
C SER A 763 39.80 16.57 31.87
N THR A 764 41.06 16.21 32.06
CA THR A 764 42.16 17.12 32.38
C THR A 764 42.99 17.51 31.15
N GLY A 765 42.75 16.87 30.00
CA GLY A 765 43.57 17.02 28.79
C GLY A 765 44.67 15.95 28.64
N ASP A 766 44.99 15.23 29.71
CA ASP A 766 45.99 14.17 29.69
C ASP A 766 45.41 12.82 29.24
N ILE A 767 46.21 12.05 28.49
CA ILE A 767 45.92 10.66 28.09
C ILE A 767 46.92 9.74 28.78
N LEU A 768 46.42 8.80 29.58
CA LEU A 768 47.21 7.91 30.42
C LEU A 768 47.32 6.52 29.81
N GLY A 769 48.50 5.91 29.93
CA GLY A 769 48.70 4.51 29.60
C GLY A 769 48.14 3.56 30.66
N ASN A 770 47.46 2.51 30.21
CA ASN A 770 46.96 1.43 31.06
C ASN A 770 48.07 0.40 31.28
N ARG A 771 48.60 0.32 32.51
CA ARG A 771 49.67 -0.62 32.85
C ARG A 771 49.13 -2.02 33.00
N LYS A 772 49.85 -3.00 32.44
CA LYS A 772 49.54 -4.43 32.59
C LYS A 772 49.52 -4.84 34.07
N GLY A 773 48.49 -5.56 34.49
CA GLY A 773 48.24 -6.01 35.85
C GLY A 773 47.53 -5.01 36.77
N CYS A 774 47.26 -3.78 36.32
CA CYS A 774 46.63 -2.73 37.13
C CYS A 774 45.09 -2.69 36.96
N GLU A 775 44.43 -1.77 37.65
CA GLU A 775 42.97 -1.59 37.73
C GLU A 775 42.26 -1.30 36.39
N HIS A 776 42.99 -0.83 35.38
CA HIS A 776 42.45 -0.56 34.04
C HIS A 776 43.01 -1.52 32.97
N ASP A 777 43.66 -2.61 33.38
CA ASP A 777 44.19 -3.61 32.46
C ASP A 777 43.11 -4.60 31.98
N PHE A 778 42.18 -4.11 31.18
CA PHE A 778 41.29 -4.96 30.39
C PHE A 778 41.81 -5.18 28.96
N TRP A 779 42.87 -4.48 28.56
CA TRP A 779 43.38 -4.50 27.19
C TRP A 779 44.42 -5.58 26.92
N SER A 780 45.19 -6.00 27.92
CA SER A 780 46.25 -6.99 27.69
C SER A 780 45.76 -8.44 27.71
N ALA A 781 44.64 -8.70 28.40
CA ALA A 781 43.96 -9.99 28.47
C ALA A 781 42.52 -9.80 28.96
N SER A 782 41.69 -10.84 28.76
CA SER A 782 40.37 -10.90 29.38
C SER A 782 40.48 -11.09 30.89
N ARG A 783 39.71 -10.32 31.67
CA ARG A 783 39.72 -10.36 33.14
C ARG A 783 38.31 -10.36 33.71
N ARG A 784 38.11 -11.07 34.82
CA ARG A 784 36.87 -11.03 35.58
C ARG A 784 36.71 -9.65 36.24
N ILE A 785 35.55 -9.01 36.04
CA ILE A 785 35.28 -7.65 36.52
C ILE A 785 35.42 -7.58 38.05
N GLY A 786 34.92 -8.58 38.77
CA GLY A 786 34.97 -8.64 40.23
C GLY A 786 36.39 -8.71 40.81
N ASP A 787 37.36 -9.25 40.06
CA ASP A 787 38.74 -9.29 40.52
C ASP A 787 39.33 -7.87 40.52
N VAL A 788 39.05 -7.09 39.48
CA VAL A 788 39.48 -5.69 39.37
C VAL A 788 38.83 -4.80 40.43
N LEU A 789 37.56 -5.09 40.77
CA LEU A 789 36.85 -4.37 41.84
C LEU A 789 37.31 -4.72 43.26
N LYS A 790 37.96 -5.88 43.47
CA LYS A 790 38.41 -6.37 44.79
C LYS A 790 39.93 -6.32 45.00
N ASP A 791 40.74 -6.04 43.96
CA ASP A 791 42.19 -6.32 43.97
C ASP A 791 42.99 -5.45 44.97
N PRO A 792 43.68 -6.04 45.97
CA PRO A 792 44.58 -5.34 46.88
C PRO A 792 45.87 -4.79 46.21
N PHE A 793 46.25 -5.24 45.01
CA PHE A 793 47.38 -4.64 44.25
C PHE A 793 47.08 -3.23 43.73
N VAL A 794 45.81 -2.84 43.73
CA VAL A 794 45.34 -1.48 43.48
C VAL A 794 46.06 -0.51 44.44
N ASP A 795 46.31 -0.87 45.70
CA ASP A 795 46.86 0.02 46.73
C ASP A 795 48.24 0.65 46.41
N VAL A 796 49.07 0.08 45.53
CA VAL A 796 50.38 0.67 45.16
C VAL A 796 50.30 1.61 43.94
N CYS A 797 49.55 1.24 42.90
CA CYS A 797 49.33 2.11 41.74
C CYS A 797 48.32 3.24 42.06
N HIS A 798 47.29 2.90 42.85
CA HIS A 798 46.27 3.80 43.38
C HIS A 798 46.84 4.85 44.33
N ARG A 799 47.76 4.53 45.25
CA ARG A 799 48.38 5.55 46.13
C ARG A 799 49.12 6.65 45.36
N ARG A 800 49.79 6.30 44.25
CA ARG A 800 50.48 7.28 43.39
C ARG A 800 49.53 8.12 42.55
N GLN A 801 48.46 7.54 42.01
CA GLN A 801 47.45 8.31 41.26
C GLN A 801 46.55 9.15 42.15
N LYS A 802 46.13 8.63 43.32
CA LYS A 802 45.37 9.35 44.34
C LYS A 802 46.10 10.59 44.86
N GLN A 803 47.44 10.54 44.92
CA GLN A 803 48.27 11.70 45.23
C GLN A 803 48.38 12.73 44.10
N GLN A 804 48.13 12.36 42.85
CA GLN A 804 48.42 13.19 41.67
C GLN A 804 47.16 13.73 40.95
N TYR A 805 46.03 12.99 40.95
CA TYR A 805 44.85 13.31 40.13
C TYR A 805 43.49 13.24 40.86
N GLY A 806 43.46 12.88 42.16
CA GLY A 806 42.21 12.71 42.92
C GLY A 806 41.57 11.33 42.77
N ASP A 807 40.63 11.01 43.67
CA ASP A 807 39.97 9.70 43.80
C ASP A 807 38.63 9.71 43.06
N HIS A 808 38.36 8.69 42.24
CA HIS A 808 37.00 8.32 41.84
C HIS A 808 36.86 6.80 41.86
N ASN A 809 36.27 6.33 42.96
CA ASN A 809 35.34 5.20 43.08
C ASN A 809 35.73 3.79 42.60
N LEU A 810 36.98 3.37 42.77
CA LEU A 810 37.27 1.93 42.89
C LEU A 810 36.81 1.40 44.26
N GLY A 811 35.50 1.20 44.38
CA GLY A 811 34.81 0.67 45.56
C GLY A 811 33.29 0.81 45.49
N GLU A 812 32.79 1.89 44.85
CA GLU A 812 31.35 2.17 44.75
C GLU A 812 30.79 1.98 43.33
N ALA A 813 31.53 2.35 42.28
CA ALA A 813 31.16 2.10 40.87
C ALA A 813 32.39 2.18 39.96
N TYR A 814 32.55 1.22 39.06
CA TYR A 814 33.55 1.35 37.99
C TYR A 814 33.05 2.39 36.99
N ASP A 815 33.85 3.41 36.68
CA ASP A 815 33.53 4.45 35.69
C ASP A 815 34.83 4.95 35.05
N THR A 816 35.03 4.70 33.75
CA THR A 816 36.26 5.10 33.05
C THR A 816 36.02 5.31 31.56
N ILE A 817 36.62 6.36 30.99
CA ILE A 817 36.60 6.63 29.55
C ILE A 817 37.93 6.20 28.92
N PHE A 818 37.86 5.19 28.08
CA PHE A 818 39.02 4.64 27.36
C PHE A 818 39.20 5.30 26.00
N HIS A 819 40.46 5.48 25.62
CA HIS A 819 40.82 5.86 24.26
C HIS A 819 41.00 4.60 23.42
N LEU A 820 40.33 4.52 22.27
CA LEU A 820 40.42 3.38 21.36
C LEU A 820 41.61 3.55 20.41
N GLY A 821 42.76 2.97 20.77
CA GLY A 821 44.01 3.07 20.01
C GLY A 821 44.02 2.21 18.75
N ARG A 822 43.72 2.81 17.60
CA ARG A 822 43.67 2.12 16.30
C ARG A 822 44.76 2.64 15.34
N SER A 823 45.44 1.73 14.65
CA SER A 823 46.38 2.08 13.57
C SER A 823 45.63 2.30 12.25
N GLN A 824 45.79 3.45 11.62
CA GLN A 824 45.17 3.77 10.32
C GLN A 824 45.97 3.19 9.14
N PRO A 825 45.32 2.74 8.03
CA PRO A 825 43.88 2.57 7.87
C PRO A 825 43.38 1.35 8.64
N TRP A 826 42.20 1.43 9.24
CA TRP A 826 41.56 0.30 9.92
C TRP A 826 40.13 0.12 9.40
N ASN A 827 39.65 -1.12 9.42
CA ASN A 827 38.24 -1.41 9.18
C ASN A 827 37.51 -1.56 10.51
N LYS A 828 36.34 -0.93 10.61
CA LYS A 828 35.58 -0.79 11.86
C LYS A 828 35.03 -2.07 12.46
N GLU A 829 35.14 -3.17 11.73
CA GLU A 829 34.69 -4.50 12.13
C GLU A 829 35.85 -5.51 12.36
N ASP A 830 37.12 -5.09 12.25
CA ASP A 830 38.26 -6.02 12.36
C ASP A 830 38.56 -6.42 13.82
N VAL A 831 38.53 -5.45 14.73
CA VAL A 831 38.86 -5.65 16.15
C VAL A 831 37.74 -5.07 17.01
N PRO A 832 37.12 -5.86 17.90
CA PRO A 832 36.08 -5.35 18.80
C PRO A 832 36.66 -4.32 19.76
N ALA A 833 35.93 -3.24 20.03
CA ALA A 833 36.27 -2.28 21.08
C ALA A 833 36.08 -2.87 22.49
N ALA A 834 35.12 -3.77 22.66
CA ALA A 834 34.90 -4.51 23.89
C ALA A 834 34.41 -5.94 23.62
N VAL A 835 34.81 -6.87 24.47
CA VAL A 835 34.30 -8.24 24.54
C VAL A 835 33.86 -8.50 25.97
N LEU A 836 32.59 -8.86 26.16
CA LEU A 836 32.03 -9.24 27.46
C LEU A 836 31.55 -10.69 27.37
N PHE A 837 31.93 -11.52 28.34
CA PHE A 837 31.53 -12.92 28.39
C PHE A 837 30.99 -13.27 29.77
N SER A 838 29.89 -14.03 29.81
CA SER A 838 29.44 -14.67 31.04
C SER A 838 29.72 -16.18 31.02
N PRO A 839 30.53 -16.69 31.95
CA PRO A 839 30.68 -18.12 32.20
C PRO A 839 29.37 -18.83 32.59
N GLN A 840 28.41 -18.12 33.17
CA GLN A 840 27.18 -18.68 33.75
C GLN A 840 26.11 -18.91 32.68
N SER A 841 25.91 -17.92 31.80
CA SER A 841 24.98 -18.06 30.68
C SER A 841 25.65 -18.66 29.44
N GLY A 842 26.98 -18.54 29.32
CA GLY A 842 27.72 -18.87 28.10
C GLY A 842 27.52 -17.84 26.98
N ILE A 843 26.91 -16.68 27.27
CA ILE A 843 26.72 -15.63 26.27
C ILE A 843 28.00 -14.80 26.18
N SER A 844 28.48 -14.58 24.95
CA SER A 844 29.52 -13.60 24.62
C SER A 844 28.91 -12.44 23.83
N MET A 845 29.39 -11.23 24.08
CA MET A 845 29.03 -10.00 23.38
C MET A 845 30.30 -9.30 22.91
N LYS A 846 30.40 -9.01 21.61
CA LYS A 846 31.49 -8.25 20.99
C LYS A 846 30.95 -6.93 20.44
N LEU A 847 31.48 -5.81 20.92
CA LEU A 847 31.13 -4.46 20.46
C LEU A 847 32.13 -3.98 19.40
N TYR A 848 31.63 -3.58 18.24
CA TYR A 848 32.35 -2.87 17.18
C TYR A 848 31.79 -1.46 17.06
N THR A 849 32.65 -0.47 16.80
CA THR A 849 32.22 0.94 16.70
C THR A 849 33.20 1.76 15.86
N ASP A 850 32.71 2.77 15.14
CA ASP A 850 33.56 3.76 14.47
C ASP A 850 34.01 4.92 15.38
N GLN A 851 33.48 4.98 16.60
CA GLN A 851 33.84 5.99 17.60
C GLN A 851 35.26 5.77 18.15
N GLU A 852 35.89 6.84 18.65
CA GLU A 852 37.31 6.82 19.07
C GLU A 852 37.51 6.76 20.58
N ALA A 853 36.43 6.86 21.36
CA ALA A 853 36.43 6.65 22.79
C ALA A 853 35.31 5.68 23.21
N LEU A 854 35.51 5.02 24.34
CA LEU A 854 34.52 4.12 24.94
C LEU A 854 34.43 4.40 26.44
N HIS A 855 33.27 4.87 26.88
CA HIS A 855 32.98 5.04 28.30
C HIS A 855 32.37 3.76 28.86
N VAL A 856 33.05 3.18 29.85
CA VAL A 856 32.67 1.92 30.48
C VAL A 856 32.36 2.19 31.94
N HIS A 857 31.13 1.89 32.36
CA HIS A 857 30.75 2.05 33.75
C HIS A 857 29.77 0.98 34.23
N THR A 858 29.80 0.68 35.53
CA THR A 858 28.88 -0.27 36.17
C THR A 858 27.76 0.43 36.92
N TRP A 859 26.60 -0.21 36.98
CA TRP A 859 25.44 0.31 37.70
C TRP A 859 25.74 0.66 39.16
N ASN A 860 25.36 1.86 39.60
CA ASN A 860 25.53 2.34 40.98
C ASN A 860 24.17 2.59 41.68
N GLN A 861 24.11 2.48 43.00
CA GLN A 861 22.90 2.80 43.77
C GLN A 861 22.55 4.30 43.73
N ASP A 862 23.53 5.17 43.50
CA ASP A 862 23.31 6.61 43.27
C ASP A 862 22.57 6.90 41.94
N GLU A 863 22.54 5.93 41.02
CA GLU A 863 21.68 5.98 39.83
C GLU A 863 20.19 5.74 40.16
N GLY A 864 19.86 5.50 41.43
CA GLY A 864 18.51 5.38 41.96
C GLY A 864 18.08 3.93 42.21
N PRO A 865 17.23 3.67 43.22
CA PRO A 865 16.74 2.33 43.49
C PRO A 865 15.88 1.84 42.32
N MET A 866 16.32 0.76 41.66
CA MET A 866 15.60 0.16 40.54
C MET A 866 15.17 -1.27 40.89
N LYS A 867 13.91 -1.61 40.57
CA LYS A 867 13.42 -2.98 40.67
C LYS A 867 13.83 -3.78 39.44
N LEU A 868 14.12 -5.07 39.63
CA LEU A 868 14.30 -5.98 38.51
C LEU A 868 12.99 -6.09 37.72
N LYS A 869 13.10 -6.20 36.38
CA LYS A 869 11.96 -6.49 35.51
C LYS A 869 11.39 -7.86 35.82
N LYS A 870 10.10 -8.07 35.50
CA LYS A 870 9.46 -9.40 35.61
C LYS A 870 10.23 -10.50 34.88
N THR A 871 10.88 -10.17 33.76
CA THR A 871 11.72 -11.08 32.95
C THR A 871 13.02 -11.49 33.65
N GLN A 872 13.49 -10.70 34.62
CA GLN A 872 14.77 -10.81 35.31
C GLN A 872 14.63 -11.38 36.73
N GLY A 873 13.45 -11.27 37.35
CA GLY A 873 13.13 -11.89 38.64
C GLY A 873 12.58 -10.90 39.65
N GLU A 874 12.66 -11.25 40.93
CA GLU A 874 12.22 -10.41 42.04
C GLU A 874 13.40 -9.73 42.73
N GLY A 875 13.19 -8.52 43.24
CA GLY A 875 14.18 -7.76 44.01
C GLY A 875 14.56 -6.42 43.38
N ILE A 876 15.66 -5.85 43.86
CA ILE A 876 16.26 -4.62 43.36
C ILE A 876 17.57 -4.90 42.63
N VAL A 877 17.94 -4.02 41.71
CA VAL A 877 19.22 -4.08 41.02
C VAL A 877 20.33 -3.85 42.06
N PRO A 878 21.26 -4.80 42.24
CA PRO A 878 22.36 -4.64 43.17
C PRO A 878 23.40 -3.64 42.61
N GLN A 879 24.29 -3.17 43.48
CA GLN A 879 25.47 -2.43 43.05
C GLN A 879 26.32 -3.31 42.13
N HIS A 880 26.80 -2.76 41.01
CA HIS A 880 27.39 -3.51 39.88
C HIS A 880 26.44 -4.58 39.29
N GLY A 881 25.13 -4.34 39.35
CA GLY A 881 24.13 -5.21 38.74
C GLY A 881 24.26 -5.32 37.23
N ALA A 882 24.72 -4.27 36.56
CA ALA A 882 24.91 -4.20 35.12
C ALA A 882 26.16 -3.39 34.74
N ILE A 883 26.58 -3.46 33.48
CA ILE A 883 27.68 -2.69 32.89
C ILE A 883 27.25 -2.05 31.58
N SER A 884 27.64 -0.80 31.34
CA SER A 884 27.34 -0.03 30.14
C SER A 884 28.59 0.24 29.31
N PHE A 885 28.41 0.34 28.00
CA PHE A 885 29.43 0.63 27.00
C PHE A 885 28.95 1.76 26.10
N GLU A 886 29.38 2.98 26.41
CA GLU A 886 29.00 4.19 25.67
C GLU A 886 30.07 4.55 24.66
N MET A 887 29.75 4.32 23.39
CA MET A 887 30.55 4.69 22.24
C MET A 887 30.42 6.19 21.96
N GLN A 888 31.54 6.91 21.97
CA GLN A 888 31.50 8.35 21.79
C GLN A 888 32.81 8.91 21.24
N ASP A 889 32.77 10.17 20.85
CA ASP A 889 33.98 10.94 20.64
C ASP A 889 34.66 11.31 21.98
N TRP A 890 35.85 11.89 21.91
CA TRP A 890 36.69 12.23 23.06
C TRP A 890 35.93 13.17 24.01
N PRO A 891 35.84 12.83 25.30
CA PRO A 891 35.08 13.60 26.27
C PRO A 891 35.68 15.00 26.41
N ASP A 892 34.84 16.03 26.47
CA ASP A 892 35.28 17.43 26.57
C ASP A 892 36.23 17.92 25.43
N GLY A 893 36.31 17.19 24.31
CA GLY A 893 37.31 17.45 23.27
C GLY A 893 37.26 18.83 22.60
N LEU A 894 36.14 19.55 22.69
CA LEU A 894 36.03 20.94 22.21
C LEU A 894 36.71 21.96 23.13
N ASN A 895 36.94 21.62 24.40
CA ASN A 895 37.68 22.45 25.35
C ASN A 895 39.18 22.08 25.42
N HIS A 896 39.61 21.12 24.59
CA HIS A 896 40.98 20.64 24.47
C HIS A 896 41.48 20.79 23.01
N PRO A 897 41.75 22.04 22.56
CA PRO A 897 42.14 22.31 21.18
C PRO A 897 43.42 21.59 20.74
N GLU A 898 44.29 21.22 21.68
CA GLU A 898 45.47 20.39 21.47
C GLU A 898 45.15 19.03 20.84
N TRP A 899 43.94 18.51 21.05
CA TRP A 899 43.46 17.25 20.48
C TRP A 899 42.85 17.40 19.08
N ARG A 900 42.63 18.64 18.62
CA ARG A 900 42.11 18.97 17.27
C ARG A 900 40.80 18.25 16.92
N ARG A 901 39.88 18.18 17.89
CA ARG A 901 38.57 17.49 17.73
C ARG A 901 37.53 18.29 16.95
N GLU A 902 37.70 19.60 16.81
CA GLU A 902 36.73 20.48 16.13
C GLU A 902 36.26 19.90 14.78
N GLY A 903 37.17 19.41 13.94
CA GLY A 903 36.83 18.85 12.62
C GLY A 903 36.08 17.51 12.63
N LYS A 904 35.95 16.84 13.79
CA LYS A 904 35.16 15.59 13.95
C LYS A 904 33.89 15.82 14.74
N THR A 905 33.84 16.86 15.57
CA THR A 905 32.73 17.11 16.49
C THR A 905 31.87 18.31 16.07
N ILE A 906 32.40 19.29 15.35
CA ILE A 906 31.62 20.42 14.81
C ILE A 906 31.21 20.12 13.38
N TRP A 907 29.90 20.10 13.14
CA TRP A 907 29.33 19.80 11.83
C TRP A 907 28.65 21.02 11.23
N GLY A 908 28.83 21.22 9.93
CA GLY A 908 28.17 22.27 9.15
C GLY A 908 26.82 21.84 8.58
N MET A 909 26.12 22.77 7.93
CA MET A 909 24.79 22.48 7.35
C MET A 909 24.83 21.53 6.14
N ASP A 910 25.96 21.52 5.43
CA ASP A 910 26.19 20.63 4.28
C ASP A 910 26.78 19.27 4.71
N GLY A 911 27.04 19.09 6.01
CA GLY A 911 27.62 17.87 6.57
C GLY A 911 26.56 16.94 7.16
N LEU A 912 26.82 15.63 7.05
CA LEU A 912 26.06 14.58 7.73
C LEU A 912 26.98 13.87 8.72
N TYR A 913 26.77 14.10 10.01
CA TYR A 913 27.40 13.26 11.03
C TYR A 913 26.84 11.85 10.89
N THR A 914 27.74 10.87 10.82
CA THR A 914 27.38 9.46 10.88
C THR A 914 28.20 8.77 11.96
N ALA A 915 27.56 7.91 12.73
CA ALA A 915 28.23 7.01 13.66
C ALA A 915 27.59 5.64 13.61
N PHE A 916 28.40 4.61 13.77
CA PHE A 916 28.00 3.22 13.66
C PHE A 916 28.51 2.43 14.86
N SER A 917 27.69 1.53 15.36
CA SER A 917 28.11 0.50 16.31
C SER A 917 27.36 -0.81 16.10
N SER A 918 27.99 -1.92 16.47
CA SER A 918 27.41 -3.25 16.36
C SER A 918 27.78 -4.10 17.57
N TYR A 919 26.78 -4.67 18.22
CA TYR A 919 26.90 -5.69 19.24
C TYR A 919 26.63 -7.06 18.60
N ARG A 920 27.64 -7.92 18.54
CA ARG A 920 27.53 -9.30 18.03
C ARG A 920 27.54 -10.28 19.19
N PHE A 921 26.59 -11.20 19.19
CA PHE A 921 26.39 -12.17 20.25
C PHE A 921 26.80 -13.57 19.77
N SER A 922 27.37 -14.37 20.66
CA SER A 922 27.55 -15.82 20.48
C SER A 922 27.22 -16.55 21.76
N VAL A 923 27.00 -17.87 21.65
CA VAL A 923 26.65 -18.71 22.79
C VAL A 923 27.60 -19.90 22.82
N ASP A 924 28.58 -19.85 23.71
CA ASP A 924 29.66 -20.82 23.84
C ASP A 924 29.84 -21.16 25.33
N LYS A 925 30.11 -22.45 25.65
CA LYS A 925 30.39 -22.85 27.05
C LYS A 925 31.78 -22.41 27.51
N GLU A 926 32.66 -22.11 26.56
CA GLU A 926 34.03 -21.67 26.78
C GLU A 926 34.20 -20.27 26.21
N GLU A 927 35.17 -19.53 26.75
CA GLU A 927 35.44 -18.17 26.30
C GLU A 927 35.99 -18.17 24.86
N PRO A 928 35.40 -17.40 23.92
CA PRO A 928 35.74 -17.43 22.50
C PRO A 928 37.00 -16.66 22.09
#